data_AF-A0A665T449-F1
#
_entry.id   AF-A0A665T449-F1
#
_cell.length_a   1.000
_cell.length_b   1.000
_cell.length_c   1.000
_cell.angle_alpha   90.00
_cell.angle_beta   90.00
_cell.angle_gamma   90.00
#
_symmetry.space_group_name_H-M   'P 1'
#
loop_
_entity.id
_entity.type
_entity.pdbx_description
1 polymer ?
#
loop_
_entity_poly.entity_id
_entity_poly.type
_entity_poly.pdbx_seq_one_letter_code
_entity_poly.pdbx_strand_id
1 'polypeptide(L)'
;MTSTHRWSEQGWAFLQLFLMVSFSQTEEPVCRQRGDPESPQISKDGDILLGGIFSFHSSWKDRQDTFTLNFREFQFAQAMLFAIGEINNSTDLLPGISLGYKMYDTCGSIARSVRVALALANGHETESAPSDEPCTRPAQVLAIMGETSSSPCMAIATVIGPFHIPMISHFATCACLSDKTKYPSFLRTIPSDYYQSRALAQLVRHFGWTWVGAIRSNDDYGNNGMATFTETAQQLDICLEYSVAFFRTDPPKKIQKIIDIIRTSSSKVIVAFLSHMDMEVLIHELSKYNLTGYQWVGSEGWIFDSQTAERDIHHILDGAIGLSIPRAHVSGMREFILDVKPLNSSSCEIFTEFWETLFSCTFKRSTSSAGNQKECTGHEDVTGVRNSFTDMSLMPIFNNVYKGVYAVAHALHSILGCNETCNNKVLLSFFMMLLSKRHLSDIQPNSYLQLNLQNIFLLFLMQVPVSVCSEKCPPGTRKVLQKGKPVCCYDCIRCAEGEISNVTDSITCIRCHPEFWSNDRRDACVKKEAEFLSYEEIMGALLSAAALFGACMTVVVALIFFKYRKTPIVRANNSELSFLLLLSLTLCFLCSLTFIGRPSEWSCMLRHTAFGITFVLCISCVLGKTIVVLMAFRATLPGSNVMKWFGTTQQRLSVVAFTLIQVLICIVWLTVSPPFPLKNLKEFKDKIILECALGSAVGFWAVLGYIGLLAMLCFLLAFLARKLPDNFNEAKFITFSMLIFCAVWITFIPAYVSSPGKFSVAVEIFAILASTFGLLICIFIPKCYIILLKPEKNTKKNMMGKVAPKYGKLPLRGRHLRKNRAQGGKPSASTGWLKRGEGGVRESKAVREQGQEERQTKQKTYSDCNVAVLNVHQ
;
A
#
# COMPACT_ATOMS: atom_id res chain seq x y z
N MET A 1 39.92 -44.04 -57.16
CA MET A 1 39.67 -43.15 -56.01
C MET A 1 40.29 -43.76 -54.76
N THR A 2 40.69 -42.94 -53.80
CA THR A 2 41.40 -43.35 -52.58
C THR A 2 40.44 -43.84 -51.50
N SER A 3 40.82 -44.91 -50.79
CA SER A 3 40.30 -45.25 -49.47
C SER A 3 41.36 -46.03 -48.71
N THR A 4 41.98 -45.40 -47.70
CA THR A 4 42.99 -46.02 -46.83
C THR A 4 42.33 -46.48 -45.54
N HIS A 5 42.51 -47.76 -45.18
CA HIS A 5 41.97 -48.33 -43.95
C HIS A 5 42.67 -47.73 -42.71
N ARG A 6 42.01 -46.77 -42.05
CA ARG A 6 42.48 -46.15 -40.79
C ARG A 6 42.24 -47.13 -39.63
N TRP A 7 43.22 -47.99 -39.36
CA TRP A 7 43.29 -48.71 -38.08
C TRP A 7 43.32 -47.70 -36.92
N SER A 8 42.63 -48.01 -35.83
CA SER A 8 42.19 -46.99 -34.88
C SER A 8 43.31 -46.46 -33.98
N GLU A 9 43.27 -45.15 -33.72
CA GLU A 9 44.13 -44.46 -32.77
C GLU A 9 44.03 -45.02 -31.34
N GLN A 10 42.92 -45.69 -31.02
CA GLN A 10 42.73 -46.45 -29.78
C GLN A 10 43.78 -47.54 -29.60
N GLY A 11 44.22 -48.23 -30.67
CA GLY A 11 45.27 -49.26 -30.57
C GLY A 11 46.63 -48.67 -30.14
N TRP A 12 46.99 -47.52 -30.70
CA TRP A 12 48.20 -46.78 -30.32
C TRP A 12 48.07 -46.15 -28.93
N ALA A 13 46.90 -45.63 -28.57
CA ALA A 13 46.63 -45.09 -27.24
C ALA A 13 46.75 -46.19 -26.16
N PHE A 14 46.19 -47.38 -26.39
CA PHE A 14 46.34 -48.52 -25.48
C PHE A 14 47.78 -49.01 -25.41
N LEU A 15 48.52 -49.08 -26.52
CA LEU A 15 49.94 -49.47 -26.51
C LEU A 15 50.80 -48.45 -25.76
N GLN A 16 50.56 -47.15 -25.95
CA GLN A 16 51.18 -46.06 -25.19
C GLN A 16 50.87 -46.17 -23.68
N LEU A 17 49.61 -46.43 -23.31
CA LEU A 17 49.21 -46.62 -21.91
C LEU A 17 49.93 -47.84 -21.30
N PHE A 18 49.95 -48.97 -22.02
CA PHE A 18 50.57 -50.21 -21.54
C PHE A 18 52.09 -50.08 -21.41
N LEU A 19 52.75 -49.35 -22.32
CA LEU A 19 54.18 -49.04 -22.24
C LEU A 19 54.50 -48.08 -21.09
N MET A 20 53.70 -47.01 -20.88
CA MET A 20 53.85 -46.10 -19.73
C MET A 20 53.69 -46.83 -18.39
N VAL A 21 52.72 -47.75 -18.29
CA VAL A 21 52.52 -48.60 -17.10
C VAL A 21 53.65 -49.63 -16.93
N SER A 22 54.21 -50.16 -18.03
CA SER A 22 55.27 -51.19 -17.98
C SER A 22 56.68 -50.64 -17.74
N PHE A 23 56.96 -49.39 -18.14
CA PHE A 23 58.26 -48.73 -17.89
C PHE A 23 58.31 -47.96 -16.57
N SER A 24 57.18 -47.81 -15.89
CA SER A 24 57.12 -47.21 -14.56
C SER A 24 57.53 -48.22 -13.48
N GLN A 25 58.80 -48.62 -13.47
CA GLN A 25 59.43 -49.07 -12.22
C GLN A 25 59.50 -47.86 -11.29
N THR A 26 58.54 -47.75 -10.38
CA THR A 26 58.66 -46.82 -9.26
C THR A 26 59.74 -47.33 -8.32
N GLU A 27 60.92 -46.72 -8.39
CA GLU A 27 61.66 -46.46 -7.14
C GLU A 27 60.66 -45.83 -6.15
N GLU A 28 60.61 -46.31 -4.91
CA GLU A 28 59.76 -45.66 -3.91
C GLU A 28 60.25 -44.20 -3.76
N PRO A 29 59.40 -43.18 -3.98
CA PRO A 29 59.86 -41.82 -4.04
C PRO A 29 60.29 -41.37 -2.64
N VAL A 30 61.61 -41.37 -2.39
CA VAL A 30 62.26 -40.92 -1.15
C VAL A 30 61.59 -39.64 -0.67
N CYS A 31 60.94 -39.71 0.48
CA CYS A 31 60.02 -38.65 0.87
C CYS A 31 60.78 -37.36 1.19
N ARG A 32 60.44 -36.26 0.51
CA ARG A 32 61.09 -34.96 0.68
C ARG A 32 60.05 -33.86 0.84
N GLN A 33 60.13 -33.14 1.95
CA GLN A 33 59.32 -31.96 2.21
C GLN A 33 59.53 -30.91 1.11
N ARG A 34 58.44 -30.32 0.62
CA ARG A 34 58.47 -29.36 -0.50
C ARG A 34 58.06 -27.96 -0.05
N GLY A 35 59.05 -27.07 -0.01
CA GLY A 35 58.94 -25.74 0.58
C GLY A 35 59.49 -25.71 2.01
N ASP A 36 59.65 -24.50 2.54
CA ASP A 36 60.29 -24.28 3.84
C ASP A 36 59.48 -24.91 5.00
N PRO A 37 60.14 -25.45 6.04
CA PRO A 37 59.47 -25.89 7.25
C PRO A 37 58.89 -24.70 8.03
N GLU A 38 57.68 -24.87 8.57
CA GLU A 38 57.06 -23.91 9.48
C GLU A 38 57.21 -24.43 10.92
N SER A 39 57.87 -23.65 11.78
CA SER A 39 58.01 -23.95 13.21
C SER A 39 56.74 -23.59 13.99
N PRO A 40 56.30 -24.41 14.97
CA PRO A 40 55.17 -24.06 15.84
C PRO A 40 55.56 -22.96 16.83
N GLN A 41 54.63 -22.05 17.10
CA GLN A 41 54.80 -20.96 18.06
C GLN A 41 54.71 -21.44 19.52
N ILE A 42 53.96 -22.51 19.79
CA ILE A 42 53.87 -23.16 21.11
C ILE A 42 53.79 -24.67 20.89
N SER A 43 54.66 -25.46 21.49
CA SER A 43 54.64 -26.93 21.38
C SER A 43 55.00 -27.64 22.68
N LYS A 44 54.50 -28.87 22.82
CA LYS A 44 54.88 -29.83 23.86
C LYS A 44 54.62 -31.24 23.35
N ASP A 45 55.59 -32.13 23.52
CA ASP A 45 55.45 -33.52 23.12
C ASP A 45 54.55 -34.33 24.07
N GLY A 46 54.04 -35.45 23.57
CA GLY A 46 53.19 -36.41 24.26
C GLY A 46 52.91 -37.61 23.36
N ASP A 47 52.27 -38.65 23.89
CA ASP A 47 51.95 -39.90 23.17
C ASP A 47 51.05 -39.66 21.95
N ILE A 48 50.17 -38.65 22.01
CA ILE A 48 49.29 -38.23 20.91
C ILE A 48 49.36 -36.71 20.76
N LEU A 49 49.68 -36.22 19.57
CA LEU A 49 49.78 -34.78 19.28
C LEU A 49 48.46 -34.21 18.71
N LEU A 50 48.05 -33.07 19.23
CA LEU A 50 46.96 -32.24 18.70
C LEU A 50 47.50 -30.98 18.01
N GLY A 51 46.99 -30.66 16.83
CA GLY A 51 47.29 -29.41 16.14
C GLY A 51 46.44 -28.27 16.68
N GLY A 52 47.01 -27.08 16.80
CA GLY A 52 46.28 -25.83 17.03
C GLY A 52 46.59 -24.82 15.92
N ILE A 53 45.56 -24.20 15.35
CA ILE A 53 45.70 -23.15 14.32
C ILE A 53 44.98 -21.91 14.84
N PHE A 54 45.76 -20.86 15.11
CA PHE A 54 45.28 -19.61 15.71
C PHE A 54 45.83 -18.40 14.93
N SER A 55 45.31 -17.20 15.19
CA SER A 55 45.75 -15.94 14.57
C SER A 55 46.40 -15.02 15.60
N PHE A 56 47.48 -15.50 16.23
CA PHE A 56 48.23 -14.77 17.26
C PHE A 56 48.67 -13.38 16.81
N HIS A 57 48.90 -13.16 15.51
CA HIS A 57 49.10 -11.84 14.92
C HIS A 57 47.98 -11.43 13.97
N SER A 58 47.87 -10.12 13.75
CA SER A 58 47.03 -9.53 12.70
C SER A 58 47.70 -8.28 12.09
N SER A 59 47.72 -8.15 10.77
CA SER A 59 48.23 -6.97 10.05
C SER A 59 47.07 -6.24 9.34
N TRP A 60 46.63 -5.14 9.95
CA TRP A 60 45.53 -4.31 9.40
C TRP A 60 45.51 -2.87 9.93
N LYS A 61 46.14 -2.59 11.09
CA LYS A 61 46.33 -1.23 11.60
C LYS A 61 47.33 -0.49 10.71
N ASP A 62 46.77 0.39 9.89
CA ASP A 62 47.43 1.08 8.79
C ASP A 62 48.04 0.18 7.71
N ARG A 63 48.40 0.81 6.59
CA ARG A 63 48.84 0.12 5.35
C ARG A 63 50.35 -0.12 5.34
N GLN A 64 50.87 -0.63 6.45
CA GLN A 64 52.26 -0.95 6.68
C GLN A 64 52.37 -2.32 7.36
N ASP A 65 53.49 -3.01 7.18
CA ASP A 65 53.68 -4.40 7.61
C ASP A 65 53.93 -4.57 9.13
N THR A 66 53.25 -3.75 9.95
CA THR A 66 53.23 -3.83 11.41
C THR A 66 52.18 -4.83 11.88
N PHE A 67 52.62 -6.05 12.16
CA PHE A 67 51.82 -7.04 12.88
C PHE A 67 51.47 -6.53 14.28
N THR A 68 50.22 -6.72 14.69
CA THR A 68 49.74 -6.45 16.05
C THR A 68 49.30 -7.76 16.70
N LEU A 69 49.80 -8.01 17.90
CA LEU A 69 49.45 -9.18 18.71
C LEU A 69 47.95 -9.22 19.04
N ASN A 70 47.35 -10.40 18.96
CA ASN A 70 45.92 -10.62 19.14
C ASN A 70 45.64 -11.45 20.40
N PHE A 71 45.49 -10.77 21.54
CA PHE A 71 45.26 -11.39 22.85
C PHE A 71 44.09 -12.40 22.89
N ARG A 72 43.05 -12.22 22.05
CA ARG A 72 41.91 -13.14 21.97
C ARG A 72 42.33 -14.56 21.56
N GLU A 73 43.25 -14.66 20.60
CA GLU A 73 43.75 -15.93 20.09
C GLU A 73 44.69 -16.61 21.09
N PHE A 74 45.41 -15.83 21.92
CA PHE A 74 46.13 -16.37 23.07
C PHE A 74 45.19 -16.94 24.14
N GLN A 75 44.03 -16.32 24.40
CA GLN A 75 43.02 -16.88 25.30
C GLN A 75 42.46 -18.20 24.74
N PHE A 76 42.27 -18.31 23.41
CA PHE A 76 41.83 -19.55 22.77
C PHE A 76 42.90 -20.66 22.87
N ALA A 77 44.17 -20.34 22.63
CA ALA A 77 45.27 -21.27 22.86
C ALA A 77 45.36 -21.70 24.34
N GLN A 78 45.25 -20.77 25.29
CA GLN A 78 45.24 -21.08 26.72
C GLN A 78 44.03 -21.95 27.13
N ALA A 79 42.86 -21.78 26.52
CA ALA A 79 41.70 -22.65 26.75
C ALA A 79 41.94 -24.10 26.23
N MET A 80 42.71 -24.25 25.14
CA MET A 80 43.18 -25.56 24.66
C MET A 80 44.24 -26.17 25.61
N LEU A 81 45.19 -25.36 26.10
CA LEU A 81 46.19 -25.79 27.08
C LEU A 81 45.57 -26.22 28.41
N PHE A 82 44.55 -25.50 28.89
CA PHE A 82 43.78 -25.84 30.08
C PHE A 82 43.10 -27.20 29.94
N ALA A 83 42.35 -27.42 28.85
CA ALA A 83 41.68 -28.69 28.59
C ALA A 83 42.67 -29.86 28.51
N ILE A 84 43.78 -29.70 27.79
CA ILE A 84 44.85 -30.71 27.71
C ILE A 84 45.47 -30.97 29.10
N GLY A 85 45.62 -29.94 29.92
CA GLY A 85 46.09 -30.05 31.30
C GLY A 85 45.16 -30.87 32.21
N GLU A 86 43.85 -30.60 32.16
CA GLU A 86 42.85 -31.37 32.92
C GLU A 86 42.78 -32.83 32.46
N ILE A 87 42.78 -33.09 31.15
CA ILE A 87 42.74 -34.45 30.58
C ILE A 87 43.99 -35.24 30.97
N ASN A 88 45.19 -34.67 30.82
CA ASN A 88 46.46 -35.31 31.20
C ASN A 88 46.61 -35.56 32.71
N ASN A 89 45.77 -34.94 33.54
CA ASN A 89 45.71 -35.13 34.99
C ASN A 89 44.50 -36.01 35.41
N SER A 90 43.74 -36.56 34.46
CA SER A 90 42.58 -37.41 34.72
C SER A 90 42.98 -38.87 34.87
N THR A 91 42.43 -39.54 35.88
CA THR A 91 42.43 -41.02 35.99
C THR A 91 41.37 -41.67 35.10
N ASP A 92 40.36 -40.91 34.69
CA ASP A 92 39.12 -41.45 34.13
C ASP A 92 39.09 -41.28 32.61
N LEU A 93 39.71 -40.21 32.09
CA LEU A 93 39.73 -39.86 30.67
C LEU A 93 41.17 -39.93 30.12
N LEU A 94 41.48 -41.05 29.45
CA LEU A 94 42.78 -41.40 28.85
C LEU A 94 43.88 -41.83 29.86
N PRO A 95 43.59 -42.70 30.84
CA PRO A 95 44.60 -43.17 31.81
C PRO A 95 45.81 -43.80 31.13
N GLY A 96 46.99 -43.22 31.40
CA GLY A 96 48.28 -43.68 30.86
C GLY A 96 48.62 -43.17 29.46
N ILE A 97 47.94 -42.13 28.96
CA ILE A 97 48.25 -41.46 27.68
C ILE A 97 48.40 -39.95 27.91
N SER A 98 49.49 -39.37 27.42
CA SER A 98 49.69 -37.93 27.38
C SER A 98 49.28 -37.32 26.04
N LEU A 99 48.42 -36.30 26.09
CA LEU A 99 48.12 -35.42 24.96
C LEU A 99 49.18 -34.30 24.90
N GLY A 100 49.95 -34.29 23.82
CA GLY A 100 50.83 -33.20 23.42
C GLY A 100 50.17 -32.26 22.40
N TYR A 101 50.84 -31.19 22.01
CA TYR A 101 50.31 -30.20 21.08
C TYR A 101 51.39 -29.50 20.24
N LYS A 102 50.97 -29.00 19.06
CA LYS A 102 51.73 -28.06 18.22
C LYS A 102 50.79 -26.96 17.72
N MET A 103 51.00 -25.74 18.21
CA MET A 103 50.17 -24.56 17.90
C MET A 103 50.89 -23.61 16.96
N TYR A 104 50.17 -23.11 15.96
CA TYR A 104 50.71 -22.34 14.85
C TYR A 104 49.96 -21.02 14.62
N ASP A 105 50.71 -19.97 14.29
CA ASP A 105 50.17 -18.67 13.89
C ASP A 105 49.90 -18.58 12.38
N THR A 106 48.70 -18.14 12.04
CA THR A 106 48.23 -17.85 10.68
C THR A 106 48.40 -16.39 10.27
N CYS A 107 48.65 -15.48 11.22
CA CYS A 107 48.72 -14.03 11.02
C CYS A 107 47.47 -13.43 10.31
N GLY A 108 46.31 -14.10 10.39
CA GLY A 108 45.09 -13.75 9.67
C GLY A 108 45.08 -14.07 8.16
N SER A 109 46.07 -14.81 7.66
CA SER A 109 46.26 -15.06 6.23
C SER A 109 45.82 -16.48 5.81
N ILE A 110 44.80 -16.57 4.95
CA ILE A 110 44.28 -17.84 4.39
C ILE A 110 45.39 -18.69 3.75
N ALA A 111 46.35 -18.06 3.06
CA ALA A 111 47.47 -18.78 2.45
C ALA A 111 48.42 -19.37 3.50
N ARG A 112 48.66 -18.66 4.61
CA ARG A 112 49.46 -19.15 5.73
C ARG A 112 48.72 -20.25 6.50
N SER A 113 47.40 -20.11 6.69
CA SER A 113 46.53 -21.14 7.27
C SER A 113 46.64 -22.49 6.54
N VAL A 114 46.63 -22.51 5.20
CA VAL A 114 46.83 -23.72 4.40
C VAL A 114 48.25 -24.30 4.56
N ARG A 115 49.28 -23.44 4.57
CA ARG A 115 50.68 -23.85 4.73
C ARG A 115 50.94 -24.50 6.09
N VAL A 116 50.43 -23.88 7.16
CA VAL A 116 50.42 -24.37 8.54
C VAL A 116 49.72 -25.72 8.65
N ALA A 117 48.53 -25.87 8.05
CA ALA A 117 47.79 -27.11 8.10
C ALA A 117 48.53 -28.27 7.42
N LEU A 118 49.21 -28.00 6.30
CA LEU A 118 50.09 -28.98 5.63
C LEU A 118 51.33 -29.33 6.47
N ALA A 119 51.90 -28.38 7.23
CA ALA A 119 52.98 -28.66 8.18
C ALA A 119 52.50 -29.54 9.34
N LEU A 120 51.28 -29.33 9.85
CA LEU A 120 50.65 -30.20 10.87
C LEU A 120 50.37 -31.61 10.35
N ALA A 121 50.07 -31.77 9.06
CA ALA A 121 49.90 -33.09 8.45
C ALA A 121 51.25 -33.80 8.24
N ASN A 122 52.22 -33.16 7.58
CA ASN A 122 53.50 -33.76 7.20
C ASN A 122 54.49 -33.90 8.37
N GLY A 123 54.38 -33.03 9.37
CA GLY A 123 55.35 -32.90 10.45
C GLY A 123 56.47 -31.88 10.18
N HIS A 124 57.26 -31.64 11.21
CA HIS A 124 58.39 -30.71 11.19
C HIS A 124 59.73 -31.46 11.30
N GLU A 125 60.27 -31.88 10.15
CA GLU A 125 61.58 -32.53 10.07
C GLU A 125 62.66 -31.46 9.80
N THR A 126 63.51 -31.21 10.80
CA THR A 126 64.59 -30.22 10.75
C THR A 126 65.79 -30.64 9.89
N GLU A 127 65.86 -31.90 9.50
CA GLU A 127 66.97 -32.44 8.71
C GLU A 127 66.56 -32.61 7.25
N SER A 128 67.22 -31.88 6.36
CA SER A 128 67.17 -32.08 4.91
C SER A 128 67.95 -33.32 4.44
N ALA A 129 68.14 -34.30 5.34
CA ALA A 129 68.69 -35.60 5.04
C ALA A 129 67.63 -36.44 4.28
N PRO A 130 68.02 -37.21 3.24
CA PRO A 130 67.12 -38.20 2.67
C PRO A 130 66.96 -39.35 3.68
N SER A 131 65.83 -39.41 4.38
CA SER A 131 65.41 -40.67 5.00
C SER A 131 64.92 -41.60 3.89
N ASP A 132 65.52 -42.78 3.75
CA ASP A 132 65.11 -43.83 2.80
C ASP A 132 63.77 -44.51 3.19
N GLU A 133 62.91 -43.80 3.93
CA GLU A 133 61.58 -44.26 4.31
C GLU A 133 60.53 -43.83 3.26
N PRO A 134 59.57 -44.71 2.93
CA PRO A 134 58.48 -44.38 2.02
C PRO A 134 57.52 -43.33 2.62
N CYS A 135 56.81 -42.60 1.75
CA CYS A 135 55.78 -41.62 2.12
C CYS A 135 54.49 -42.24 2.72
N THR A 136 54.60 -43.27 3.56
CA THR A 136 53.50 -43.95 4.26
C THR A 136 53.45 -43.63 5.76
N ARG A 137 54.31 -42.71 6.25
CA ARG A 137 54.25 -42.18 7.62
C ARG A 137 52.84 -41.63 7.93
N PRO A 138 52.26 -41.93 9.11
CA PRO A 138 51.00 -41.33 9.52
C PRO A 138 51.15 -39.83 9.77
N ALA A 139 50.05 -39.08 9.62
CA ALA A 139 50.05 -37.64 9.86
C ALA A 139 50.49 -37.29 11.29
N GLN A 140 51.28 -36.22 11.45
CA GLN A 140 51.92 -35.90 12.75
C GLN A 140 50.92 -35.52 13.86
N VAL A 141 49.74 -34.98 13.53
CA VAL A 141 48.68 -34.70 14.51
C VAL A 141 47.41 -35.49 14.22
N LEU A 142 46.73 -35.92 15.28
CA LEU A 142 45.50 -36.71 15.16
C LEU A 142 44.27 -35.84 14.82
N ALA A 143 44.23 -34.61 15.34
CA ALA A 143 43.14 -33.67 15.13
C ALA A 143 43.68 -32.24 15.15
N ILE A 144 42.96 -31.31 14.54
CA ILE A 144 43.30 -29.88 14.47
C ILE A 144 42.21 -29.06 15.16
N MET A 145 42.59 -28.23 16.13
CA MET A 145 41.74 -27.26 16.80
C MET A 145 41.89 -25.87 16.14
N GLY A 146 40.77 -25.17 15.98
CA GLY A 146 40.73 -23.95 15.17
C GLY A 146 40.64 -24.26 13.66
N GLU A 147 40.79 -23.30 12.76
CA GLU A 147 40.98 -21.86 12.98
C GLU A 147 39.66 -21.18 13.44
N THR A 148 39.72 -19.89 13.79
CA THR A 148 38.61 -19.10 14.33
C THR A 148 37.58 -18.67 13.27
N SER A 149 38.02 -18.33 12.06
CA SER A 149 37.25 -17.67 11.01
C SER A 149 36.75 -18.65 9.94
N SER A 150 35.63 -18.33 9.27
CA SER A 150 35.03 -19.29 8.31
C SER A 150 35.84 -19.47 7.01
N SER A 151 36.38 -18.40 6.42
CA SER A 151 37.11 -18.49 5.13
C SER A 151 38.44 -19.27 5.21
N PRO A 152 39.33 -19.05 6.21
CA PRO A 152 40.51 -19.90 6.37
C PRO A 152 40.14 -21.34 6.77
N CYS A 153 39.08 -21.54 7.57
CA CYS A 153 38.55 -22.88 7.83
C CYS A 153 38.12 -23.63 6.56
N MET A 154 37.45 -22.97 5.61
CA MET A 154 37.11 -23.59 4.31
C MET A 154 38.36 -23.99 3.52
N ALA A 155 39.39 -23.13 3.51
CA ALA A 155 40.64 -23.41 2.82
C ALA A 155 41.40 -24.60 3.45
N ILE A 156 41.53 -24.62 4.78
CA ILE A 156 42.13 -25.73 5.53
C ILE A 156 41.34 -27.02 5.29
N ALA A 157 40.01 -27.01 5.48
CA ALA A 157 39.17 -28.19 5.33
C ALA A 157 39.18 -28.78 3.91
N THR A 158 39.35 -27.94 2.88
CA THR A 158 39.52 -28.40 1.48
C THR A 158 40.83 -29.18 1.31
N VAL A 159 41.92 -28.73 1.94
CA VAL A 159 43.26 -29.32 1.78
C VAL A 159 43.50 -30.50 2.72
N ILE A 160 42.90 -30.49 3.92
CA ILE A 160 43.08 -31.51 4.96
C ILE A 160 42.03 -32.63 4.88
N GLY A 161 40.83 -32.36 4.34
CA GLY A 161 39.77 -33.35 4.15
C GLY A 161 40.21 -34.67 3.47
N PRO A 162 41.04 -34.64 2.40
CA PRO A 162 41.59 -35.83 1.76
C PRO A 162 42.49 -36.70 2.65
N PHE A 163 43.16 -36.10 3.64
CA PHE A 163 43.99 -36.82 4.63
C PHE A 163 43.17 -37.38 5.80
N HIS A 164 41.85 -37.12 5.82
CA HIS A 164 40.90 -37.54 6.85
C HIS A 164 41.18 -37.05 8.28
N ILE A 165 42.12 -36.10 8.47
CA ILE A 165 42.39 -35.50 9.78
C ILE A 165 41.17 -34.63 10.18
N PRO A 166 40.51 -34.90 11.32
CA PRO A 166 39.41 -34.07 11.82
C PRO A 166 39.88 -32.66 12.21
N MET A 167 39.12 -31.65 11.77
CA MET A 167 39.34 -30.24 12.09
C MET A 167 38.12 -29.72 12.86
N ILE A 168 38.32 -29.21 14.07
CA ILE A 168 37.27 -28.69 14.95
C ILE A 168 37.47 -27.18 15.16
N SER A 169 36.68 -26.38 14.46
CA SER A 169 36.63 -24.93 14.74
C SER A 169 35.72 -24.63 15.94
N HIS A 170 36.13 -23.65 16.73
CA HIS A 170 35.39 -23.18 17.90
C HIS A 170 34.49 -21.96 17.59
N PHE A 171 34.65 -21.32 16.43
CA PHE A 171 33.96 -20.07 16.06
C PHE A 171 33.60 -19.92 14.56
N ALA A 172 33.95 -20.85 13.66
CA ALA A 172 33.56 -20.77 12.25
C ALA A 172 32.09 -21.16 12.01
N THR A 173 31.20 -20.18 12.04
CA THR A 173 29.73 -20.35 12.04
C THR A 173 29.06 -20.50 10.66
N CYS A 174 29.79 -20.24 9.55
CA CYS A 174 29.24 -20.29 8.19
C CYS A 174 28.43 -21.55 7.88
N ALA A 175 27.22 -21.36 7.32
CA ALA A 175 26.38 -22.46 6.83
C ALA A 175 27.10 -23.30 5.76
N CYS A 176 27.94 -22.66 4.93
CA CYS A 176 28.73 -23.27 3.86
C CYS A 176 29.63 -24.44 4.30
N LEU A 177 30.18 -24.39 5.52
CA LEU A 177 31.04 -25.43 6.10
C LEU A 177 30.29 -26.71 6.52
N SER A 178 28.95 -26.72 6.44
CA SER A 178 28.12 -27.86 6.86
C SER A 178 28.05 -28.97 5.80
N ASP A 179 28.48 -28.70 4.57
CA ASP A 179 28.43 -29.66 3.46
C ASP A 179 29.52 -30.74 3.59
N LYS A 180 29.15 -31.87 4.19
CA LYS A 180 30.02 -33.04 4.38
C LYS A 180 30.46 -33.73 3.08
N THR A 181 29.88 -33.39 1.92
CA THR A 181 30.38 -33.88 0.61
C THR A 181 31.62 -33.11 0.16
N LYS A 182 31.78 -31.86 0.60
CA LYS A 182 32.96 -31.01 0.37
C LYS A 182 33.94 -31.03 1.53
N TYR A 183 33.44 -31.06 2.76
CA TYR A 183 34.20 -30.92 4.00
C TYR A 183 34.01 -32.14 4.92
N PRO A 184 34.46 -33.35 4.53
CA PRO A 184 34.15 -34.60 5.23
C PRO A 184 34.77 -34.72 6.63
N SER A 185 35.86 -34.00 6.91
CA SER A 185 36.52 -33.99 8.22
C SER A 185 36.35 -32.68 9.01
N PHE A 186 35.63 -31.69 8.47
CA PHE A 186 35.34 -30.45 9.19
C PHE A 186 34.22 -30.62 10.22
N LEU A 187 34.42 -30.07 11.41
CA LEU A 187 33.57 -30.13 12.58
C LEU A 187 33.61 -28.78 13.30
N ARG A 188 32.65 -28.52 14.18
CA ARG A 188 32.66 -27.34 15.05
C ARG A 188 31.82 -27.55 16.30
N THR A 189 32.16 -26.82 17.36
CA THR A 189 31.43 -26.79 18.64
C THR A 189 30.43 -25.63 18.76
N ILE A 190 30.38 -24.75 17.76
CA ILE A 190 29.44 -23.62 17.68
C ILE A 190 28.27 -23.92 16.71
N PRO A 191 27.05 -23.37 16.92
CA PRO A 191 25.94 -23.45 15.97
C PRO A 191 26.23 -22.83 14.59
N SER A 192 25.25 -22.87 13.69
CA SER A 192 25.42 -22.30 12.34
C SER A 192 24.63 -21.02 12.11
N ASP A 193 25.21 -20.11 11.32
CA ASP A 193 24.59 -18.94 10.71
C ASP A 193 23.23 -19.23 10.05
N TYR A 194 23.00 -20.46 9.59
CA TYR A 194 21.72 -20.87 9.02
C TYR A 194 20.55 -20.65 10.00
N TYR A 195 20.74 -20.94 11.29
CA TYR A 195 19.73 -20.71 12.32
C TYR A 195 19.70 -19.24 12.75
N GLN A 196 20.88 -18.65 12.94
CA GLN A 196 21.02 -17.27 13.40
C GLN A 196 20.43 -16.26 12.40
N SER A 197 20.77 -16.35 11.12
CA SER A 197 20.28 -15.45 10.06
C SER A 197 18.76 -15.49 9.93
N ARG A 198 18.16 -16.69 10.10
CA ARG A 198 16.71 -16.87 10.14
C ARG A 198 16.10 -16.24 11.39
N ALA A 199 16.74 -16.39 12.56
CA ALA A 199 16.31 -15.77 13.81
C ALA A 199 16.46 -14.23 13.78
N LEU A 200 17.47 -13.66 13.12
CA LEU A 200 17.59 -12.21 12.89
C LEU A 200 16.45 -11.69 12.00
N ALA A 201 16.06 -12.41 10.95
CA ALA A 201 14.90 -12.04 10.13
C ALA A 201 13.58 -12.10 10.92
N GLN A 202 13.42 -13.10 11.81
CA GLN A 202 12.28 -13.17 12.74
C GLN A 202 12.30 -12.03 13.78
N LEU A 203 13.47 -11.63 14.28
CA LEU A 203 13.64 -10.51 15.20
C LEU A 203 13.23 -9.19 14.55
N VAL A 204 13.67 -8.94 13.31
CA VAL A 204 13.26 -7.78 12.51
C VAL A 204 11.74 -7.78 12.27
N ARG A 205 11.15 -8.95 11.96
CA ARG A 205 9.70 -9.09 11.80
C ARG A 205 8.93 -8.85 13.09
N HIS A 206 9.47 -9.25 14.24
CA HIS A 206 8.84 -9.11 15.56
C HIS A 206 8.60 -7.63 15.93
N PHE A 207 9.57 -6.75 15.67
CA PHE A 207 9.43 -5.30 15.86
C PHE A 207 8.63 -4.60 14.74
N GLY A 208 8.11 -5.34 13.76
CA GLY A 208 7.26 -4.81 12.69
C GLY A 208 8.01 -3.99 11.63
N TRP A 209 9.35 -4.07 11.60
CA TRP A 209 10.17 -3.41 10.59
C TRP A 209 10.06 -4.12 9.24
N THR A 210 9.81 -3.37 8.17
CA THR A 210 9.69 -3.90 6.79
C THR A 210 10.67 -3.25 5.81
N TRP A 211 11.49 -2.30 6.28
CA TRP A 211 12.45 -1.55 5.49
C TRP A 211 13.75 -1.39 6.26
N VAL A 212 14.80 -2.08 5.83
CA VAL A 212 16.08 -2.17 6.55
C VAL A 212 17.28 -1.93 5.64
N GLY A 213 18.36 -1.39 6.19
CA GLY A 213 19.68 -1.45 5.60
C GLY A 213 20.36 -2.77 5.92
N ALA A 214 21.26 -3.24 5.05
CA ALA A 214 22.05 -4.44 5.28
C ALA A 214 23.55 -4.22 4.96
N ILE A 215 24.41 -4.60 5.90
CA ILE A 215 25.87 -4.49 5.82
C ILE A 215 26.48 -5.84 6.21
N ARG A 216 27.52 -6.29 5.50
CA ARG A 216 28.20 -7.57 5.77
C ARG A 216 29.70 -7.55 5.52
N SER A 217 30.42 -8.47 6.15
CA SER A 217 31.82 -8.75 5.79
C SER A 217 31.88 -9.34 4.37
N ASN A 218 32.86 -8.90 3.57
CA ASN A 218 33.06 -9.37 2.20
C ASN A 218 33.94 -10.64 2.16
N ASP A 219 33.52 -11.63 2.93
CA ASP A 219 34.13 -12.96 3.10
C ASP A 219 33.04 -14.04 3.07
N ASP A 220 33.37 -15.31 3.30
CA ASP A 220 32.39 -16.41 3.21
C ASP A 220 31.35 -16.35 4.33
N TYR A 221 31.72 -15.96 5.54
CA TYR A 221 30.82 -15.81 6.68
C TYR A 221 29.78 -14.71 6.40
N GLY A 222 30.23 -13.48 6.12
CA GLY A 222 29.35 -12.34 5.88
C GLY A 222 28.44 -12.53 4.67
N ASN A 223 28.95 -13.09 3.57
CA ASN A 223 28.14 -13.33 2.38
C ASN A 223 27.11 -14.46 2.56
N ASN A 224 27.45 -15.60 3.17
CA ASN A 224 26.49 -16.71 3.34
C ASN A 224 25.43 -16.40 4.42
N GLY A 225 25.82 -15.78 5.53
CA GLY A 225 24.90 -15.32 6.56
C GLY A 225 23.90 -14.31 6.02
N MET A 226 24.38 -13.23 5.39
CA MET A 226 23.50 -12.21 4.82
C MET A 226 22.65 -12.73 3.65
N ALA A 227 23.11 -13.70 2.86
CA ALA A 227 22.28 -14.35 1.85
C ALA A 227 21.09 -15.09 2.49
N THR A 228 21.36 -15.89 3.53
CA THR A 228 20.33 -16.62 4.30
C THR A 228 19.35 -15.66 4.98
N PHE A 229 19.85 -14.55 5.54
CA PHE A 229 19.01 -13.48 6.08
C PHE A 229 18.12 -12.86 4.99
N THR A 230 18.70 -12.52 3.82
CA THR A 230 17.98 -11.84 2.72
C THR A 230 16.86 -12.71 2.16
N GLU A 231 17.10 -14.02 1.97
CA GLU A 231 16.05 -14.97 1.57
C GLU A 231 14.92 -15.02 2.62
N THR A 232 15.27 -15.15 3.90
CA THR A 232 14.27 -15.23 4.98
C THR A 232 13.51 -13.91 5.17
N ALA A 233 14.17 -12.77 4.98
CA ALA A 233 13.56 -11.45 5.01
C ALA A 233 12.49 -11.30 3.91
N GLN A 234 12.79 -11.74 2.69
CA GLN A 234 11.82 -11.74 1.58
C GLN A 234 10.61 -12.65 1.88
N GLN A 235 10.81 -13.79 2.54
CA GLN A 235 9.72 -14.67 2.99
C GLN A 235 8.85 -14.08 4.13
N LEU A 236 9.27 -12.96 4.75
CA LEU A 236 8.61 -12.30 5.88
C LEU A 236 8.13 -10.87 5.54
N ASP A 237 7.96 -10.54 4.26
CA ASP A 237 7.64 -9.20 3.74
C ASP A 237 8.58 -8.07 4.20
N ILE A 238 9.86 -8.39 4.41
CA ILE A 238 10.91 -7.41 4.76
C ILE A 238 11.72 -7.10 3.50
N CYS A 239 11.78 -5.82 3.14
CA CYS A 239 12.58 -5.33 2.03
C CYS A 239 13.88 -4.66 2.52
N LEU A 240 14.97 -4.90 1.80
CA LEU A 240 16.25 -4.23 2.02
C LEU A 240 16.32 -2.99 1.11
N GLU A 241 16.67 -1.83 1.66
CA GLU A 241 16.93 -0.60 0.89
C GLU A 241 18.28 -0.68 0.17
N TYR A 242 19.29 -1.22 0.87
CA TYR A 242 20.62 -1.50 0.37
C TYR A 242 21.17 -2.77 1.00
N SER A 243 22.07 -3.46 0.29
CA SER A 243 22.82 -4.62 0.81
C SER A 243 24.28 -4.52 0.35
N VAL A 244 25.12 -3.97 1.22
CA VAL A 244 26.53 -3.64 0.90
C VAL A 244 27.50 -4.59 1.60
N ALA A 245 28.69 -4.77 1.01
CA ALA A 245 29.76 -5.58 1.56
C ALA A 245 31.10 -4.85 1.50
N PHE A 246 31.88 -4.97 2.56
CA PHE A 246 33.27 -4.52 2.63
C PHE A 246 34.11 -5.46 3.49
N PHE A 247 35.42 -5.35 3.37
CA PHE A 247 36.41 -6.00 4.22
C PHE A 247 37.36 -4.94 4.78
N ARG A 248 37.89 -5.13 5.98
CA ARG A 248 38.74 -4.13 6.67
C ARG A 248 39.91 -3.56 5.85
N THR A 249 40.43 -4.28 4.86
CA THR A 249 41.55 -3.84 3.99
C THR A 249 41.11 -3.14 2.68
N ASP A 250 39.80 -2.97 2.44
CA ASP A 250 39.28 -2.29 1.25
C ASP A 250 39.82 -0.85 1.09
N PRO A 251 39.83 -0.29 -0.14
CA PRO A 251 40.17 1.11 -0.35
C PRO A 251 39.24 2.05 0.44
N PRO A 252 39.74 3.07 1.15
CA PRO A 252 38.91 4.00 1.92
C PRO A 252 37.76 4.63 1.12
N LYS A 253 37.94 4.88 -0.19
CA LYS A 253 36.88 5.35 -1.10
C LYS A 253 35.67 4.42 -1.20
N LYS A 254 35.84 3.10 -1.02
CA LYS A 254 34.75 2.11 -1.00
C LYS A 254 34.00 2.14 0.32
N ILE A 255 34.72 2.25 1.44
CA ILE A 255 34.13 2.37 2.78
C ILE A 255 33.38 3.70 2.92
N GLN A 256 33.98 4.82 2.49
CA GLN A 256 33.33 6.13 2.43
C GLN A 256 32.03 6.10 1.61
N LYS A 257 32.00 5.40 0.47
CA LYS A 257 30.77 5.20 -0.32
C LYS A 257 29.68 4.44 0.46
N ILE A 258 30.05 3.51 1.35
CA ILE A 258 29.08 2.84 2.25
C ILE A 258 28.55 3.82 3.29
N ILE A 259 29.40 4.67 3.87
CA ILE A 259 28.97 5.74 4.79
C ILE A 259 28.01 6.71 4.09
N ASP A 260 28.27 7.08 2.83
CA ASP A 260 27.39 7.93 2.04
C ASP A 260 26.04 7.26 1.73
N ILE A 261 26.03 5.94 1.47
CA ILE A 261 24.79 5.15 1.33
C ILE A 261 23.99 5.17 2.64
N ILE A 262 24.63 4.89 3.78
CA ILE A 262 23.97 4.91 5.10
C ILE A 262 23.37 6.30 5.38
N ARG A 263 24.12 7.38 5.13
CA ARG A 263 23.67 8.77 5.35
C ARG A 263 22.52 9.20 4.44
N THR A 264 22.44 8.69 3.22
CA THR A 264 21.41 9.06 2.23
C THR A 264 20.17 8.15 2.23
N SER A 265 20.25 7.01 2.93
CA SER A 265 19.16 6.03 3.02
C SER A 265 18.05 6.46 4.00
N SER A 266 16.85 5.95 3.76
CA SER A 266 15.66 6.24 4.56
C SER A 266 15.47 5.29 5.74
N SER A 267 15.94 4.04 5.63
CA SER A 267 15.92 3.01 6.67
C SER A 267 16.60 3.47 7.95
N LYS A 268 15.96 3.20 9.11
CA LYS A 268 16.51 3.49 10.45
C LYS A 268 17.06 2.26 11.17
N VAL A 269 16.76 1.08 10.64
CA VAL A 269 17.24 -0.21 11.12
C VAL A 269 18.34 -0.72 10.19
N ILE A 270 19.49 -1.12 10.74
CA ILE A 270 20.61 -1.67 9.98
C ILE A 270 20.96 -3.06 10.50
N VAL A 271 20.89 -4.07 9.62
CA VAL A 271 21.29 -5.45 9.91
C VAL A 271 22.75 -5.62 9.52
N ALA A 272 23.60 -5.94 10.51
CA ALA A 272 25.04 -5.93 10.40
C ALA A 272 25.64 -7.33 10.67
N PHE A 273 25.91 -8.06 9.59
CA PHE A 273 26.48 -9.41 9.60
C PHE A 273 28.00 -9.33 9.37
N LEU A 274 28.71 -8.87 10.41
CA LEU A 274 30.11 -8.45 10.38
C LEU A 274 30.95 -9.25 11.37
N SER A 275 32.25 -9.35 11.12
CA SER A 275 33.22 -9.71 12.17
C SER A 275 33.53 -8.48 13.03
N HIS A 276 33.88 -8.66 14.30
CA HIS A 276 34.31 -7.57 15.19
C HIS A 276 35.37 -6.67 14.55
N MET A 277 36.32 -7.23 13.79
CA MET A 277 37.40 -6.48 13.12
C MET A 277 36.90 -5.60 11.98
N ASP A 278 35.87 -6.02 11.23
CA ASP A 278 35.26 -5.19 10.19
C ASP A 278 34.29 -4.16 10.81
N MET A 279 33.59 -4.54 11.88
CA MET A 279 32.71 -3.65 12.65
C MET A 279 33.49 -2.51 13.32
N GLU A 280 34.67 -2.79 13.87
CA GLU A 280 35.61 -1.81 14.45
C GLU A 280 36.00 -0.71 13.45
N VAL A 281 36.29 -1.09 12.20
CA VAL A 281 36.54 -0.14 11.10
C VAL A 281 35.29 0.67 10.75
N LEU A 282 34.10 0.04 10.76
CA LEU A 282 32.85 0.73 10.47
C LEU A 282 32.49 1.78 11.54
N ILE A 283 32.62 1.47 12.83
CA ILE A 283 32.41 2.41 13.94
C ILE A 283 33.37 3.60 13.80
N HIS A 284 34.64 3.35 13.50
CA HIS A 284 35.67 4.37 13.32
C HIS A 284 35.42 5.29 12.10
N GLU A 285 34.79 4.80 11.04
CA GLU A 285 34.38 5.64 9.91
C GLU A 285 33.04 6.35 10.15
N LEU A 286 32.09 5.75 10.87
CA LEU A 286 30.81 6.38 11.22
C LEU A 286 30.99 7.57 12.18
N SER A 287 31.90 7.47 13.14
CA SER A 287 32.18 8.54 14.11
C SER A 287 32.71 9.82 13.47
N LYS A 288 33.53 9.70 12.41
CA LYS A 288 34.04 10.84 11.62
C LYS A 288 32.95 11.70 10.99
N TYR A 289 31.73 11.18 10.88
CA TYR A 289 30.56 11.90 10.35
C TYR A 289 29.43 12.04 11.39
N ASN A 290 29.67 11.72 12.66
CA ASN A 290 28.68 11.74 13.76
C ASN A 290 27.38 10.98 13.44
N LEU A 291 27.49 9.81 12.80
CA LEU A 291 26.33 9.02 12.38
C LEU A 291 25.83 8.10 13.51
N THR A 292 24.93 8.63 14.33
CA THR A 292 24.27 7.96 15.46
C THR A 292 22.75 7.84 15.25
N GLY A 293 22.03 7.17 16.17
CA GLY A 293 20.57 7.08 16.14
C GLY A 293 20.00 6.06 15.13
N TYR A 294 20.81 5.09 14.71
CA TYR A 294 20.35 3.92 13.95
C TYR A 294 20.10 2.74 14.90
N GLN A 295 19.05 1.97 14.66
CA GLN A 295 18.81 0.71 15.37
C GLN A 295 19.63 -0.39 14.71
N TRP A 296 20.69 -0.84 15.38
CA TRP A 296 21.51 -1.94 14.91
C TRP A 296 20.91 -3.29 15.27
N VAL A 297 21.00 -4.24 14.33
CA VAL A 297 20.65 -5.65 14.49
C VAL A 297 21.89 -6.47 14.16
N GLY A 298 22.59 -6.96 15.19
CA GLY A 298 23.91 -7.57 15.09
C GLY A 298 23.92 -9.10 15.09
N SER A 299 24.95 -9.64 14.43
CA SER A 299 25.38 -11.04 14.53
C SER A 299 26.28 -11.25 15.76
N GLU A 300 26.42 -12.51 16.18
CA GLU A 300 27.31 -12.95 17.25
C GLU A 300 28.76 -12.48 17.06
N GLY A 301 29.21 -12.31 15.82
CA GLY A 301 30.54 -11.83 15.46
C GLY A 301 30.94 -10.48 16.04
N TRP A 302 29.99 -9.68 16.56
CA TRP A 302 30.26 -8.42 17.27
C TRP A 302 29.25 -8.02 18.37
N ILE A 303 27.99 -8.49 18.37
CA ILE A 303 26.92 -7.91 19.20
C ILE A 303 27.10 -8.07 20.73
N PHE A 304 27.87 -9.07 21.16
CA PHE A 304 28.20 -9.28 22.58
C PHE A 304 29.68 -9.01 22.89
N ASP A 305 30.41 -8.39 21.95
CA ASP A 305 31.84 -8.18 22.05
C ASP A 305 32.17 -6.93 22.87
N SER A 306 32.76 -7.15 24.05
CA SER A 306 33.21 -6.13 24.98
C SER A 306 34.15 -5.10 24.35
N GLN A 307 35.12 -5.54 23.55
CA GLN A 307 36.11 -4.67 22.90
C GLN A 307 35.46 -3.76 21.85
N THR A 308 34.47 -4.26 21.11
CA THR A 308 33.64 -3.47 20.19
C THR A 308 32.86 -2.39 20.95
N ALA A 309 32.28 -2.74 22.10
CA ALA A 309 31.57 -1.77 22.95
C ALA A 309 32.50 -0.72 23.60
N GLU A 310 33.68 -1.10 24.11
CA GLU A 310 34.68 -0.17 24.66
C GLU A 310 35.18 0.85 23.62
N ARG A 311 35.17 0.49 22.34
CA ARG A 311 35.62 1.34 21.23
C ARG A 311 34.52 2.23 20.64
N ASP A 312 33.26 1.99 20.96
CA ASP A 312 32.15 2.90 20.59
C ASP A 312 32.04 4.10 21.55
N ILE A 313 33.11 4.90 21.58
CA ILE A 313 33.22 6.14 22.36
C ILE A 313 32.17 7.19 21.93
N HIS A 314 31.48 6.96 20.81
CA HIS A 314 30.56 7.89 20.17
C HIS A 314 29.07 7.48 20.28
N HIS A 315 28.73 6.41 21.00
CA HIS A 315 27.36 5.94 21.20
C HIS A 315 26.62 5.69 19.86
N ILE A 316 27.31 5.09 18.89
CA ILE A 316 26.79 4.72 17.57
C ILE A 316 25.92 3.47 17.66
N LEU A 317 26.21 2.58 18.61
CA LEU A 317 25.60 1.27 18.85
C LEU A 317 24.70 1.23 20.09
N ASP A 318 24.43 2.38 20.72
CA ASP A 318 23.48 2.50 21.83
C ASP A 318 22.12 1.89 21.44
N GLY A 319 21.64 0.94 22.25
CA GLY A 319 20.40 0.21 21.98
C GLY A 319 20.49 -0.89 20.90
N ALA A 320 21.69 -1.26 20.43
CA ALA A 320 21.86 -2.39 19.53
C ALA A 320 21.28 -3.70 20.10
N ILE A 321 20.68 -4.51 19.23
CA ILE A 321 20.07 -5.80 19.57
C ILE A 321 20.63 -6.92 18.70
N GLY A 322 20.54 -8.17 19.14
CA GLY A 322 20.92 -9.32 18.34
C GLY A 322 21.05 -10.60 19.17
N LEU A 323 21.79 -11.56 18.64
CA LEU A 323 21.88 -12.93 19.15
C LEU A 323 23.30 -13.24 19.64
N SER A 324 23.44 -13.66 20.88
CA SER A 324 24.73 -14.07 21.44
C SER A 324 24.86 -15.59 21.54
N ILE A 325 26.10 -16.05 21.73
CA ILE A 325 26.38 -17.39 22.25
C ILE A 325 25.81 -17.48 23.69
N PRO A 326 25.22 -18.61 24.11
CA PRO A 326 24.82 -18.84 25.50
C PRO A 326 25.96 -18.62 26.48
N ARG A 327 25.67 -17.94 27.60
CA ARG A 327 26.63 -17.77 28.70
C ARG A 327 27.08 -19.14 29.22
N ALA A 328 28.39 -19.29 29.41
CA ALA A 328 29.01 -20.47 29.98
C ALA A 328 30.01 -20.07 31.07
N HIS A 329 30.35 -21.03 31.93
CA HIS A 329 31.39 -20.92 32.93
C HIS A 329 32.15 -22.25 32.98
N VAL A 330 33.48 -22.17 33.07
CA VAL A 330 34.36 -23.32 33.33
C VAL A 330 35.20 -22.95 34.54
N SER A 331 35.14 -23.78 35.59
CA SER A 331 35.84 -23.55 36.85
C SER A 331 37.36 -23.55 36.64
N GLY A 332 38.10 -22.66 37.28
CA GLY A 332 39.57 -22.59 37.22
C GLY A 332 40.17 -22.11 35.88
N MET A 333 39.42 -22.15 34.78
CA MET A 333 39.89 -21.71 33.45
C MET A 333 40.31 -20.24 33.43
N ARG A 334 39.60 -19.35 34.15
CA ARG A 334 39.98 -17.93 34.27
C ARG A 334 41.34 -17.78 34.96
N GLU A 335 41.53 -18.50 36.06
CA GLU A 335 42.74 -18.45 36.87
C GLU A 335 43.93 -19.03 36.10
N PHE A 336 43.72 -20.08 35.29
CA PHE A 336 44.71 -20.66 34.39
C PHE A 336 45.09 -19.72 33.24
N ILE A 337 44.12 -19.11 32.53
CA ILE A 337 44.40 -18.19 31.41
C ILE A 337 45.25 -17.00 31.89
N LEU A 338 45.03 -16.52 33.13
CA LEU A 338 45.79 -15.42 33.72
C LEU A 338 47.19 -15.83 34.20
N ASP A 339 47.43 -17.10 34.57
CA ASP A 339 48.77 -17.59 34.92
C ASP A 339 49.57 -18.00 33.67
N VAL A 340 50.00 -17.00 32.90
CA VAL A 340 50.78 -17.21 31.66
C VAL A 340 52.23 -17.71 31.88
N LYS A 341 52.66 -17.93 33.14
CA LYS A 341 54.03 -18.38 33.47
C LYS A 341 54.48 -19.67 32.75
N PRO A 342 53.62 -20.68 32.48
CA PRO A 342 54.03 -21.86 31.72
C PRO A 342 54.52 -21.55 30.30
N LEU A 343 54.01 -20.48 29.65
CA LEU A 343 54.41 -20.12 28.28
C LEU A 343 55.90 -19.78 28.17
N ASN A 344 56.46 -19.15 29.21
CA ASN A 344 57.89 -18.83 29.35
C ASN A 344 58.78 -20.08 29.24
N SER A 345 58.28 -21.25 29.66
CA SER A 345 59.01 -22.53 29.54
C SER A 345 58.91 -23.20 28.17
N SER A 346 57.90 -22.84 27.36
CA SER A 346 57.60 -23.50 26.08
C SER A 346 57.97 -22.68 24.84
N SER A 347 58.00 -21.35 24.93
CA SER A 347 58.32 -20.48 23.78
C SER A 347 58.76 -19.08 24.23
N CYS A 348 60.07 -18.86 24.26
CA CYS A 348 60.67 -17.63 24.80
C CYS A 348 60.33 -16.40 23.96
N GLU A 349 60.33 -16.52 22.63
CA GLU A 349 60.10 -15.36 21.73
C GLU A 349 58.68 -14.83 21.83
N ILE A 350 57.66 -15.69 21.71
CA ILE A 350 56.26 -15.26 21.76
C ILE A 350 55.83 -14.83 23.17
N PHE A 351 56.42 -15.41 24.22
CA PHE A 351 56.23 -14.94 25.59
C PHE A 351 56.84 -13.54 25.79
N THR A 352 58.02 -13.27 25.24
CA THR A 352 58.66 -11.95 25.26
C THR A 352 57.75 -10.90 24.62
N GLU A 353 57.33 -11.12 23.37
CA GLU A 353 56.45 -10.19 22.64
C GLU A 353 55.10 -9.99 23.34
N PHE A 354 54.49 -11.06 23.85
CA PHE A 354 53.27 -10.98 24.65
C PHE A 354 53.44 -10.09 25.88
N TRP A 355 54.52 -10.28 26.64
CA TRP A 355 54.75 -9.58 27.90
C TRP A 355 55.13 -8.10 27.69
N GLU A 356 55.98 -7.82 26.70
CA GLU A 356 56.32 -6.45 26.28
C GLU A 356 55.06 -5.69 25.83
N THR A 357 54.19 -6.32 25.05
CA THR A 357 52.91 -5.74 24.59
C THR A 357 51.94 -5.52 25.76
N LEU A 358 51.75 -6.51 26.63
CA LEU A 358 50.77 -6.49 27.72
C LEU A 358 51.06 -5.39 28.76
N PHE A 359 52.34 -5.16 29.07
CA PHE A 359 52.80 -4.22 30.10
C PHE A 359 53.41 -2.92 29.57
N SER A 360 53.48 -2.77 28.23
CA SER A 360 54.12 -1.65 27.53
C SER A 360 55.55 -1.37 28.04
N CYS A 361 56.34 -2.44 28.10
CA CYS A 361 57.73 -2.43 28.56
C CYS A 361 58.64 -3.16 27.55
N THR A 362 59.95 -3.11 27.75
CA THR A 362 60.93 -3.89 26.97
C THR A 362 61.91 -4.64 27.85
N PHE A 363 62.33 -5.84 27.44
CA PHE A 363 63.44 -6.58 28.07
C PHE A 363 64.78 -6.12 27.50
N LYS A 364 65.84 -6.16 28.32
CA LYS A 364 67.19 -5.77 27.89
C LYS A 364 67.79 -6.76 26.88
N ARG A 365 67.75 -6.41 25.58
CA ARG A 365 68.63 -7.00 24.55
C ARG A 365 70.07 -6.50 24.73
N SER A 366 71.04 -7.38 24.46
CA SER A 366 72.42 -7.28 24.98
C SER A 366 73.29 -6.12 24.47
N THR A 367 72.82 -5.29 23.54
CA THR A 367 73.56 -4.15 22.98
C THR A 367 72.64 -2.97 22.65
N SER A 368 72.70 -1.91 23.46
CA SER A 368 72.36 -0.48 23.19
C SER A 368 71.24 -0.13 22.19
N SER A 369 70.33 0.80 22.50
CA SER A 369 70.68 2.15 22.98
C SER A 369 69.55 2.86 23.75
N ALA A 370 69.84 4.09 24.20
CA ALA A 370 69.05 4.84 25.18
C ALA A 370 67.65 5.30 24.71
N GLY A 371 66.65 5.08 25.57
CA GLY A 371 65.32 5.70 25.49
C GLY A 371 64.59 5.53 26.83
N ASN A 372 63.64 6.42 27.16
CA ASN A 372 62.87 6.37 28.41
C ASN A 372 61.74 5.32 28.37
N GLN A 373 62.03 4.09 27.93
CA GLN A 373 61.09 2.97 28.01
C GLN A 373 61.17 2.29 29.38
N LYS A 374 60.02 1.75 29.82
CA LYS A 374 59.90 0.94 31.03
C LYS A 374 60.55 -0.43 30.77
N GLU A 375 61.39 -0.87 31.69
CA GLU A 375 61.99 -2.22 31.62
C GLU A 375 60.98 -3.29 32.11
N CYS A 376 60.92 -4.44 31.44
CA CYS A 376 60.15 -5.60 31.89
C CYS A 376 60.95 -6.42 32.91
N THR A 377 60.31 -6.85 33.99
CA THR A 377 60.89 -7.74 35.01
C THR A 377 60.52 -9.21 34.83
N GLY A 378 59.50 -9.51 34.03
CA GLY A 378 58.94 -10.87 33.87
C GLY A 378 58.11 -11.34 35.07
N HIS A 379 57.84 -10.42 36.01
CA HIS A 379 57.18 -10.69 37.30
C HIS A 379 56.07 -9.66 37.61
N GLU A 380 55.74 -8.78 36.67
CA GLU A 380 54.57 -7.91 36.71
C GLU A 380 53.25 -8.68 36.93
N ASP A 381 52.33 -8.09 37.68
CA ASP A 381 51.01 -8.67 37.96
C ASP A 381 50.06 -8.52 36.76
N VAL A 382 49.80 -9.62 36.06
CA VAL A 382 48.82 -9.72 34.96
C VAL A 382 47.41 -9.35 35.42
N THR A 383 47.03 -9.67 36.67
CA THR A 383 45.67 -9.46 37.18
C THR A 383 45.38 -8.00 37.54
N GLY A 384 46.43 -7.20 37.78
CA GLY A 384 46.35 -5.77 38.03
C GLY A 384 46.17 -4.90 36.77
N VAL A 385 46.38 -5.46 35.58
CA VAL A 385 46.15 -4.75 34.31
C VAL A 385 44.70 -4.93 33.86
N ARG A 386 44.11 -3.89 33.26
CA ARG A 386 42.81 -3.99 32.56
C ARG A 386 43.05 -3.84 31.06
N ASN A 387 42.90 -4.95 30.34
CA ASN A 387 43.00 -5.03 28.89
C ASN A 387 42.21 -6.24 28.35
N SER A 388 42.19 -6.40 27.03
CA SER A 388 41.47 -7.47 26.35
C SER A 388 41.99 -8.90 26.55
N PHE A 389 43.15 -9.09 27.18
CA PHE A 389 43.60 -10.42 27.65
C PHE A 389 43.00 -10.78 29.02
N THR A 390 42.84 -9.78 29.89
CA THR A 390 42.28 -9.96 31.24
C THR A 390 40.75 -10.03 31.27
N ASP A 391 40.09 -9.57 30.20
CA ASP A 391 38.64 -9.69 30.03
C ASP A 391 38.22 -11.13 29.69
N MET A 392 37.28 -11.64 30.48
CA MET A 392 36.74 -13.01 30.38
C MET A 392 35.34 -13.05 29.75
N SER A 393 34.85 -11.95 29.18
CA SER A 393 33.53 -11.86 28.53
C SER A 393 33.35 -12.89 27.39
N LEU A 394 34.44 -13.36 26.79
CA LEU A 394 34.47 -14.37 25.73
C LEU A 394 34.53 -15.83 26.25
N MET A 395 34.32 -16.07 27.55
CA MET A 395 34.19 -17.40 28.17
C MET A 395 33.29 -18.40 27.40
N PRO A 396 32.17 -18.00 26.75
CA PRO A 396 31.41 -18.90 25.87
C PRO A 396 32.22 -19.50 24.71
N ILE A 397 33.17 -18.73 24.15
CA ILE A 397 34.05 -19.19 23.06
C ILE A 397 35.20 -20.05 23.63
N PHE A 398 35.72 -19.70 24.81
CA PHE A 398 36.74 -20.53 25.49
C PHE A 398 36.19 -21.93 25.81
N ASN A 399 34.92 -22.00 26.25
CA ASN A 399 34.18 -23.25 26.44
C ASN A 399 33.97 -24.03 25.11
N ASN A 400 33.86 -23.36 23.96
CA ASN A 400 33.77 -24.04 22.67
C ASN A 400 35.12 -24.68 22.26
N VAL A 401 36.26 -24.06 22.58
CA VAL A 401 37.59 -24.68 22.43
C VAL A 401 37.70 -25.90 23.34
N TYR A 402 37.40 -25.71 24.63
CA TYR A 402 37.42 -26.74 25.68
C TYR A 402 36.62 -27.99 25.30
N LYS A 403 35.34 -27.81 24.94
CA LYS A 403 34.46 -28.88 24.46
C LYS A 403 35.03 -29.61 23.24
N GLY A 404 35.75 -28.90 22.36
CA GLY A 404 36.35 -29.49 21.17
C GLY A 404 37.50 -30.44 21.52
N VAL A 405 38.39 -30.02 22.42
CA VAL A 405 39.47 -30.88 22.95
C VAL A 405 38.88 -32.10 23.69
N TYR A 406 37.89 -31.88 24.55
CA TYR A 406 37.21 -32.98 25.26
C TYR A 406 36.50 -33.95 24.31
N ALA A 407 35.91 -33.47 23.21
CA ALA A 407 35.31 -34.35 22.20
C ALA A 407 36.35 -35.22 21.48
N VAL A 408 37.55 -34.71 21.20
CA VAL A 408 38.68 -35.52 20.68
C VAL A 408 39.12 -36.55 21.73
N ALA A 409 39.23 -36.15 23.00
CA ALA A 409 39.66 -37.05 24.07
C ALA A 409 38.64 -38.16 24.38
N HIS A 410 37.33 -37.87 24.39
CA HIS A 410 36.29 -38.89 24.53
C HIS A 410 36.22 -39.83 23.31
N ALA A 411 36.38 -39.30 22.09
CA ALA A 411 36.47 -40.13 20.90
C ALA A 411 37.69 -41.07 20.97
N LEU A 412 38.86 -40.55 21.36
CA LEU A 412 40.07 -41.34 21.63
C LEU A 412 39.86 -42.41 22.69
N HIS A 413 39.21 -42.07 23.81
CA HIS A 413 38.98 -42.99 24.92
C HIS A 413 38.14 -44.20 24.48
N SER A 414 37.08 -43.94 23.70
CA SER A 414 36.25 -44.99 23.10
C SER A 414 37.03 -45.81 22.04
N ILE A 415 37.84 -45.15 21.21
CA ILE A 415 38.64 -45.76 20.14
C ILE A 415 39.74 -46.69 20.68
N LEU A 416 40.41 -46.29 21.76
CA LEU A 416 41.50 -47.04 22.39
C LEU A 416 41.00 -48.09 23.40
N GLY A 417 39.68 -48.22 23.55
CA GLY A 417 39.05 -49.19 24.45
C GLY A 417 39.43 -49.00 25.91
N CYS A 418 39.64 -47.75 26.33
CA CYS A 418 40.13 -47.43 27.66
C CYS A 418 39.17 -47.93 28.76
N ASN A 419 39.74 -48.48 29.83
CA ASN A 419 39.07 -48.72 31.11
C ASN A 419 40.05 -48.27 32.20
N GLU A 420 40.54 -49.15 33.08
CA GLU A 420 41.64 -48.84 34.01
C GLU A 420 42.96 -48.48 33.30
N THR A 421 43.15 -48.93 32.05
CA THR A 421 44.26 -48.57 31.16
C THR A 421 43.79 -48.45 29.72
N CYS A 422 44.49 -47.67 28.89
CA CYS A 422 44.25 -47.55 27.45
C CYS A 422 45.18 -48.47 26.62
N ASN A 423 44.74 -48.88 25.43
CA ASN A 423 45.51 -49.77 24.56
C ASN A 423 46.36 -49.01 23.52
N ASN A 424 47.59 -48.62 23.91
CA ASN A 424 48.52 -47.88 23.04
C ASN A 424 49.08 -48.69 21.84
N LYS A 425 48.65 -49.94 21.62
CA LYS A 425 49.05 -50.78 20.47
C LYS A 425 48.09 -50.73 19.28
N VAL A 426 47.04 -49.91 19.35
CA VAL A 426 46.09 -49.73 18.25
C VAL A 426 46.72 -48.86 17.15
N LEU A 427 46.81 -49.38 15.92
CA LEU A 427 47.49 -48.70 14.81
C LEU A 427 46.70 -47.48 14.32
N LEU A 428 47.18 -46.29 14.70
CA LEU A 428 46.50 -45.00 14.52
C LEU A 428 46.15 -44.66 13.05
N SER A 429 46.93 -45.15 12.09
CA SER A 429 46.75 -44.87 10.65
C SER A 429 45.44 -45.43 10.08
N PHE A 430 44.91 -46.53 10.61
CA PHE A 430 43.63 -47.09 10.18
C PHE A 430 42.42 -46.35 10.80
N PHE A 431 42.64 -45.49 11.80
CA PHE A 431 41.60 -44.92 12.66
C PHE A 431 41.08 -43.53 12.26
N MET A 432 41.87 -42.74 11.52
CA MET A 432 41.43 -41.43 10.98
C MET A 432 40.09 -41.53 10.24
N MET A 433 39.89 -42.60 9.47
CA MET A 433 38.67 -42.83 8.69
C MET A 433 37.43 -43.16 9.55
N LEU A 434 37.62 -43.61 10.80
CA LEU A 434 36.52 -43.90 11.74
C LEU A 434 36.09 -42.66 12.53
N LEU A 435 37.04 -41.82 12.96
CA LEU A 435 36.79 -40.53 13.61
C LEU A 435 35.81 -39.66 12.78
N SER A 436 36.08 -39.53 11.48
CA SER A 436 35.23 -38.78 10.52
C SER A 436 33.82 -39.36 10.33
N LYS A 437 33.62 -40.67 10.54
CA LYS A 437 32.40 -41.38 10.08
C LYS A 437 31.43 -41.87 11.16
N ARG A 438 31.81 -41.99 12.43
CA ARG A 438 30.95 -42.66 13.45
C ARG A 438 30.83 -42.04 14.85
N HIS A 439 31.73 -41.15 15.28
CA HIS A 439 31.69 -40.66 16.68
C HIS A 439 31.68 -39.14 16.86
N LEU A 440 32.14 -38.33 15.91
CA LEU A 440 32.10 -36.87 16.03
C LEU A 440 30.90 -36.21 15.32
N SER A 441 29.95 -36.99 14.80
CA SER A 441 28.72 -36.48 14.18
C SER A 441 27.79 -35.75 15.16
N ASP A 442 27.78 -36.18 16.42
CA ASP A 442 26.81 -35.74 17.43
C ASP A 442 27.23 -34.44 18.15
N ILE A 443 28.33 -33.82 17.70
CA ILE A 443 28.84 -32.54 18.25
C ILE A 443 27.98 -31.34 17.79
N GLN A 444 27.09 -31.51 16.81
CA GLN A 444 26.15 -30.45 16.41
C GLN A 444 25.05 -30.27 17.47
N PRO A 445 24.96 -29.10 18.14
CA PRO A 445 23.92 -28.88 19.13
C PRO A 445 22.55 -28.69 18.47
N ASN A 446 21.52 -29.32 19.05
CA ASN A 446 20.14 -28.89 18.82
C ASN A 446 20.01 -27.40 19.20
N SER A 447 19.19 -26.68 18.44
CA SER A 447 19.14 -25.21 18.49
C SER A 447 17.68 -24.75 18.53
N TYR A 448 17.23 -24.22 19.67
CA TYR A 448 15.86 -23.76 19.88
C TYR A 448 15.83 -22.24 20.15
N LEU A 449 14.98 -21.50 19.44
CA LEU A 449 14.87 -20.04 19.62
C LEU A 449 13.92 -19.73 20.79
N GLN A 450 14.47 -19.39 21.95
CA GLN A 450 13.70 -18.99 23.13
C GLN A 450 13.87 -17.49 23.43
N LEU A 451 12.85 -16.68 23.12
CA LEU A 451 12.85 -15.25 23.37
C LEU A 451 12.66 -14.94 24.86
N ASN A 452 13.69 -14.40 25.51
CA ASN A 452 13.56 -13.89 26.88
C ASN A 452 12.92 -12.49 26.91
N LEU A 453 11.60 -12.48 27.11
CA LEU A 453 10.77 -11.27 27.21
C LEU A 453 11.19 -10.30 28.34
N GLN A 454 11.95 -10.75 29.32
CA GLN A 454 12.35 -9.91 30.46
C GLN A 454 13.43 -8.88 30.07
N ASN A 455 14.32 -9.22 29.13
CA ASN A 455 15.27 -8.25 28.55
C ASN A 455 14.58 -7.29 27.56
N ILE A 456 13.50 -7.74 26.89
CA ILE A 456 12.69 -6.89 26.00
C ILE A 456 11.96 -5.79 26.81
N PHE A 457 11.72 -6.01 28.10
CA PHE A 457 11.13 -4.99 28.99
C PHE A 457 12.06 -3.78 29.24
N LEU A 458 13.39 -3.95 29.15
CA LEU A 458 14.34 -2.83 29.18
C LEU A 458 14.36 -2.04 27.87
N LEU A 459 14.20 -2.72 26.72
CA LEU A 459 14.04 -2.06 25.41
C LEU A 459 12.82 -1.14 25.37
N PHE A 460 11.75 -1.42 26.12
CA PHE A 460 10.57 -0.55 26.21
C PHE A 460 10.80 0.82 26.86
N LEU A 461 11.96 1.07 27.48
CA LEU A 461 12.39 2.41 27.91
C LEU A 461 12.99 3.24 26.75
N MET A 462 13.35 2.60 25.64
CA MET A 462 13.81 3.25 24.41
C MET A 462 12.71 3.21 23.35
N GLN A 463 12.51 4.30 22.63
CA GLN A 463 11.45 4.39 21.64
C GLN A 463 11.85 3.65 20.35
N VAL A 464 11.42 2.39 20.23
CA VAL A 464 11.63 1.52 19.06
C VAL A 464 11.30 2.29 17.76
N PRO A 465 12.29 2.53 16.87
CA PRO A 465 12.07 3.37 15.70
C PRO A 465 11.23 2.66 14.64
N VAL A 466 10.34 3.41 13.97
CA VAL A 466 9.56 2.88 12.84
C VAL A 466 10.41 2.92 11.59
N SER A 467 10.62 1.77 10.94
CA SER A 467 11.39 1.64 9.69
C SER A 467 10.58 0.90 8.63
N VAL A 468 9.89 1.68 7.79
CA VAL A 468 9.01 1.25 6.68
C VAL A 468 9.24 2.14 5.45
N CYS A 469 9.11 1.60 4.23
CA CYS A 469 9.24 2.40 3.00
C CYS A 469 7.98 3.21 2.66
N SER A 470 6.83 2.72 3.10
CA SER A 470 5.51 3.32 2.86
C SER A 470 4.60 2.97 4.03
N GLU A 471 3.80 3.92 4.48
CA GLU A 471 2.81 3.69 5.53
C GLU A 471 1.66 2.81 5.04
N LYS A 472 0.96 2.15 5.97
CA LYS A 472 -0.17 1.29 5.63
C LYS A 472 -1.30 2.12 5.02
N CYS A 473 -1.83 1.68 3.89
CA CYS A 473 -2.82 2.47 3.17
C CYS A 473 -4.13 2.62 3.95
N PRO A 474 -4.68 3.85 4.12
CA PRO A 474 -5.94 4.05 4.82
C PRO A 474 -7.15 3.53 4.02
N PRO A 475 -8.30 3.26 4.68
CA PRO A 475 -9.55 2.95 3.98
C PRO A 475 -9.89 4.04 2.95
N GLY A 476 -10.54 3.64 1.86
CA GLY A 476 -10.77 4.47 0.68
C GLY A 476 -9.60 4.55 -0.31
N THR A 477 -8.46 3.95 0.02
CA THR A 477 -7.30 3.81 -0.88
C THR A 477 -6.93 2.35 -1.12
N ARG A 478 -6.10 2.12 -2.15
CA ARG A 478 -5.45 0.85 -2.46
C ARG A 478 -3.97 1.06 -2.76
N LYS A 479 -3.16 0.02 -2.54
CA LYS A 479 -1.74 -0.01 -2.93
C LYS A 479 -1.56 0.03 -4.44
N VAL A 480 -0.55 0.76 -4.89
CA VAL A 480 0.04 0.67 -6.23
C VAL A 480 1.56 0.64 -6.09
N LEU A 481 2.22 -0.41 -6.59
CA LEU A 481 3.66 -0.59 -6.44
C LEU A 481 4.45 0.47 -7.21
N GLN A 482 5.46 1.08 -6.58
CA GLN A 482 6.35 2.04 -7.23
C GLN A 482 7.25 1.31 -8.26
N LYS A 483 7.15 1.69 -9.54
CA LYS A 483 7.86 1.01 -10.63
C LYS A 483 9.38 1.06 -10.43
N GLY A 484 9.99 -0.11 -10.22
CA GLY A 484 11.43 -0.24 -10.01
C GLY A 484 11.90 -0.23 -8.55
N LYS A 485 10.97 -0.22 -7.58
CA LYS A 485 11.28 -0.41 -6.15
C LYS A 485 10.80 -1.78 -5.62
N PRO A 486 11.29 -2.22 -4.44
CA PRO A 486 10.79 -3.42 -3.76
C PRO A 486 9.30 -3.34 -3.38
N VAL A 487 8.67 -4.50 -3.15
CA VAL A 487 7.21 -4.61 -2.88
C VAL A 487 6.72 -3.86 -1.65
N CYS A 488 7.60 -3.53 -0.71
CA CYS A 488 7.30 -2.75 0.49
C CYS A 488 7.12 -1.24 0.21
N CYS A 489 7.45 -0.77 -1.01
CA CYS A 489 7.33 0.62 -1.43
C CYS A 489 6.15 0.81 -2.40
N TYR A 490 5.08 1.46 -1.93
CA TYR A 490 3.83 1.60 -2.69
C TYR A 490 3.12 2.92 -2.40
N ASP A 491 2.43 3.43 -3.41
CA ASP A 491 1.59 4.63 -3.32
C ASP A 491 0.15 4.23 -2.95
N CYS A 492 -0.45 4.95 -2.01
CA CYS A 492 -1.84 4.73 -1.58
C CYS A 492 -2.80 5.59 -2.42
N ILE A 493 -3.31 5.04 -3.52
CA ILE A 493 -4.17 5.75 -4.47
C ILE A 493 -5.65 5.53 -4.10
N ARG A 494 -6.46 6.60 -4.09
CA ARG A 494 -7.91 6.52 -3.84
C ARG A 494 -8.62 5.59 -4.82
N CYS A 495 -9.66 4.89 -4.34
CA CYS A 495 -10.55 4.09 -5.18
C CYS A 495 -11.30 4.93 -6.23
N ALA A 496 -11.67 4.28 -7.33
CA ALA A 496 -12.42 4.90 -8.42
C ALA A 496 -13.88 5.20 -8.02
N GLU A 497 -14.58 5.94 -8.87
CA GLU A 497 -15.97 6.35 -8.59
C GLU A 497 -16.95 5.18 -8.64
N GLY A 498 -17.72 4.99 -7.57
CA GLY A 498 -18.56 3.81 -7.38
C GLY A 498 -17.81 2.58 -6.85
N GLU A 499 -16.53 2.72 -6.50
CA GLU A 499 -15.72 1.70 -5.81
C GLU A 499 -15.29 2.19 -4.43
N ILE A 500 -15.04 1.25 -3.53
CA ILE A 500 -14.63 1.51 -2.14
C ILE A 500 -13.50 0.58 -1.68
N SER A 501 -12.84 0.95 -0.58
CA SER A 501 -11.92 0.09 0.16
C SER A 501 -12.23 0.24 1.65
N ASN A 502 -12.82 -0.78 2.27
CA ASN A 502 -13.23 -0.77 3.67
C ASN A 502 -12.19 -1.38 4.63
N VAL A 503 -11.08 -1.89 4.09
CA VAL A 503 -9.99 -2.52 4.86
C VAL A 503 -8.72 -1.67 4.69
N THR A 504 -8.00 -1.45 5.78
CA THR A 504 -6.64 -0.90 5.71
C THR A 504 -5.73 -1.78 4.87
N ASP A 505 -4.80 -1.15 4.17
CA ASP A 505 -3.71 -1.81 3.45
C ASP A 505 -4.12 -2.69 2.24
N SER A 506 -5.34 -2.51 1.73
CA SER A 506 -5.88 -3.26 0.59
C SER A 506 -5.11 -3.04 -0.72
N ILE A 507 -5.03 -4.09 -1.55
CA ILE A 507 -4.49 -4.05 -2.92
C ILE A 507 -5.56 -3.75 -3.99
N THR A 508 -6.84 -3.90 -3.65
CA THR A 508 -7.98 -3.77 -4.58
C THR A 508 -9.11 -2.93 -3.99
N CYS A 509 -9.94 -2.37 -4.87
CA CYS A 509 -11.19 -1.71 -4.51
C CYS A 509 -12.39 -2.60 -4.91
N ILE A 510 -13.48 -2.50 -4.16
CA ILE A 510 -14.71 -3.28 -4.32
C ILE A 510 -15.79 -2.34 -4.87
N ARG A 511 -16.49 -2.77 -5.93
CA ARG A 511 -17.53 -1.96 -6.58
C ARG A 511 -18.86 -2.03 -5.84
N CYS A 512 -19.49 -0.88 -5.58
CA CYS A 512 -20.78 -0.81 -4.92
C CYS A 512 -21.93 -1.43 -5.75
N HIS A 513 -22.91 -2.01 -5.07
CA HIS A 513 -24.15 -2.52 -5.68
C HIS A 513 -24.95 -1.37 -6.35
N PRO A 514 -25.67 -1.57 -7.48
CA PRO A 514 -26.21 -0.46 -8.28
C PRO A 514 -27.18 0.53 -7.60
N GLU A 515 -27.86 0.15 -6.50
CA GLU A 515 -28.68 1.08 -5.68
C GLU A 515 -27.84 1.96 -4.72
N PHE A 516 -26.54 1.73 -4.64
CA PHE A 516 -25.59 2.39 -3.76
C PHE A 516 -24.46 3.06 -4.56
N TRP A 517 -23.73 3.95 -3.90
CA TRP A 517 -22.63 4.73 -4.46
C TRP A 517 -21.52 4.89 -3.42
N SER A 518 -20.28 5.03 -3.86
CA SER A 518 -19.14 5.32 -2.98
C SER A 518 -19.31 6.71 -2.35
N ASN A 519 -19.11 6.85 -1.03
CA ASN A 519 -19.02 8.17 -0.39
C ASN A 519 -17.71 8.92 -0.76
N ASP A 520 -17.57 10.18 -0.34
CA ASP A 520 -16.42 11.04 -0.70
C ASP A 520 -15.06 10.51 -0.21
N ARG A 521 -15.07 9.76 0.89
CA ARG A 521 -13.88 9.06 1.42
C ARG A 521 -13.57 7.78 0.67
N ARG A 522 -14.52 7.24 -0.11
CA ARG A 522 -14.50 5.91 -0.76
C ARG A 522 -14.32 4.76 0.23
N ASP A 523 -14.69 4.94 1.51
CA ASP A 523 -14.60 3.89 2.55
C ASP A 523 -15.91 3.10 2.71
N ALA A 524 -17.05 3.65 2.27
CA ALA A 524 -18.37 3.02 2.41
C ALA A 524 -19.31 3.25 1.21
N CYS A 525 -20.17 2.26 0.94
CA CYS A 525 -21.25 2.35 -0.04
C CYS A 525 -22.52 2.93 0.61
N VAL A 526 -22.91 4.14 0.22
CA VAL A 526 -24.10 4.87 0.70
C VAL A 526 -25.24 4.72 -0.32
N LYS A 527 -26.49 4.68 0.14
CA LYS A 527 -27.64 4.52 -0.75
C LYS A 527 -27.86 5.79 -1.59
N LYS A 528 -28.15 5.63 -2.89
CA LYS A 528 -28.41 6.75 -3.79
C LYS A 528 -29.71 7.48 -3.46
N GLU A 529 -29.71 8.79 -3.66
CA GLU A 529 -30.90 9.64 -3.56
C GLU A 529 -31.83 9.45 -4.77
N ALA A 530 -33.11 9.78 -4.59
CA ALA A 530 -34.16 9.55 -5.58
C ALA A 530 -34.83 10.87 -6.01
N GLU A 531 -34.69 11.26 -7.27
CA GLU A 531 -35.30 12.48 -7.82
C GLU A 531 -36.69 12.22 -8.42
N PHE A 532 -37.62 13.13 -8.14
CA PHE A 532 -38.96 13.24 -8.71
C PHE A 532 -39.45 14.70 -8.59
N LEU A 533 -40.55 15.08 -9.26
CA LEU A 533 -41.10 16.44 -9.17
C LEU A 533 -41.86 16.62 -7.84
N SER A 534 -41.16 17.03 -6.78
CA SER A 534 -41.76 17.31 -5.46
C SER A 534 -42.52 18.63 -5.43
N TYR A 535 -43.51 18.73 -4.53
CA TYR A 535 -44.18 19.99 -4.17
C TYR A 535 -43.23 20.99 -3.48
N GLU A 536 -42.15 20.49 -2.87
CA GLU A 536 -41.13 21.28 -2.17
C GLU A 536 -40.13 21.94 -3.13
N GLU A 537 -40.02 21.45 -4.37
CA GLU A 537 -39.21 22.10 -5.39
C GLU A 537 -39.90 23.35 -5.95
N ILE A 538 -39.13 24.42 -6.16
CA ILE A 538 -39.60 25.72 -6.69
C ILE A 538 -40.46 25.53 -7.95
N MET A 539 -40.08 24.59 -8.83
CA MET A 539 -40.82 24.27 -10.06
C MET A 539 -42.20 23.66 -9.78
N GLY A 540 -42.29 22.67 -8.88
CA GLY A 540 -43.55 22.03 -8.49
C GLY A 540 -44.47 22.99 -7.73
N ALA A 541 -43.90 23.83 -6.85
CA ALA A 541 -44.63 24.86 -6.12
C ALA A 541 -45.27 25.90 -7.05
N LEU A 542 -44.52 26.43 -8.02
CA LEU A 542 -45.03 27.42 -8.99
C LEU A 542 -46.13 26.86 -9.88
N LEU A 543 -45.98 25.63 -10.38
CA LEU A 543 -47.00 24.97 -11.20
C LEU A 543 -48.28 24.67 -10.38
N SER A 544 -48.13 24.23 -9.13
CA SER A 544 -49.25 24.01 -8.21
C SER A 544 -50.02 25.30 -7.91
N ALA A 545 -49.31 26.40 -7.66
CA ALA A 545 -49.91 27.71 -7.43
C ALA A 545 -50.69 28.22 -8.65
N ALA A 546 -50.14 28.06 -9.85
CA ALA A 546 -50.82 28.42 -11.11
C ALA A 546 -52.10 27.58 -11.35
N ALA A 547 -52.06 26.28 -11.04
CA ALA A 547 -53.23 25.40 -11.11
C ALA A 547 -54.36 25.83 -10.16
N LEU A 548 -54.02 26.06 -8.88
CA LEU A 548 -54.99 26.50 -7.86
C LEU A 548 -55.56 27.89 -8.16
N PHE A 549 -54.75 28.82 -8.67
CA PHE A 549 -55.22 30.13 -9.13
C PHE A 549 -56.22 30.00 -10.29
N GLY A 550 -55.94 29.15 -11.29
CA GLY A 550 -56.86 28.87 -12.39
C GLY A 550 -58.18 28.24 -11.94
N ALA A 551 -58.13 27.29 -11.01
CA ALA A 551 -59.30 26.67 -10.40
C ALA A 551 -60.14 27.69 -9.60
N CYS A 552 -59.51 28.57 -8.82
CA CYS A 552 -60.20 29.63 -8.10
C CYS A 552 -60.89 30.62 -9.07
N MET A 553 -60.17 31.08 -10.10
CA MET A 553 -60.71 32.01 -11.11
C MET A 553 -61.89 31.41 -11.89
N THR A 554 -61.85 30.12 -12.23
CA THR A 554 -62.99 29.43 -12.88
C THR A 554 -64.21 29.33 -11.97
N VAL A 555 -64.04 29.03 -10.68
CA VAL A 555 -65.13 29.01 -9.69
C VAL A 555 -65.74 30.41 -9.52
N VAL A 556 -64.93 31.47 -9.41
CA VAL A 556 -65.43 32.86 -9.33
C VAL A 556 -66.26 33.24 -10.57
N VAL A 557 -65.81 32.87 -11.77
CA VAL A 557 -66.58 33.08 -13.01
C VAL A 557 -67.89 32.30 -13.00
N ALA A 558 -67.91 31.05 -12.50
CA ALA A 558 -69.13 30.26 -12.37
C ALA A 558 -70.14 30.88 -11.38
N LEU A 559 -69.67 31.40 -10.24
CA LEU A 559 -70.51 32.11 -9.27
C LEU A 559 -71.12 33.40 -9.85
N ILE A 560 -70.35 34.17 -10.64
CA ILE A 560 -70.85 35.34 -11.37
C ILE A 560 -71.94 34.92 -12.37
N PHE A 561 -71.69 33.89 -13.19
CA PHE A 561 -72.66 33.38 -14.16
C PHE A 561 -73.93 32.83 -13.49
N PHE A 562 -73.82 32.21 -12.31
CA PHE A 562 -74.96 31.75 -11.52
C PHE A 562 -75.79 32.92 -10.98
N LYS A 563 -75.15 33.90 -10.32
CA LYS A 563 -75.81 35.09 -9.78
C LYS A 563 -76.55 35.89 -10.86
N TYR A 564 -75.97 35.99 -12.07
CA TYR A 564 -76.55 36.71 -13.20
C TYR A 564 -77.28 35.80 -14.23
N ARG A 565 -77.65 34.56 -13.88
CA ARG A 565 -78.29 33.58 -14.79
C ARG A 565 -79.60 34.07 -15.44
N LYS A 566 -80.31 35.01 -14.81
CA LYS A 566 -81.53 35.64 -15.37
C LYS A 566 -81.25 36.69 -16.46
N THR A 567 -80.00 37.14 -16.64
CA THR A 567 -79.65 38.17 -17.62
C THR A 567 -79.67 37.65 -19.06
N PRO A 568 -80.03 38.49 -20.06
CA PRO A 568 -80.15 38.03 -21.44
C PRO A 568 -78.82 37.56 -22.05
N ILE A 569 -77.66 38.10 -21.64
CA ILE A 569 -76.34 37.62 -22.13
C ILE A 569 -76.08 36.16 -21.74
N VAL A 570 -76.43 35.76 -20.52
CA VAL A 570 -76.24 34.37 -20.04
C VAL A 570 -77.30 33.44 -20.61
N ARG A 571 -78.55 33.91 -20.75
CA ARG A 571 -79.66 33.11 -21.28
C ARG A 571 -79.63 32.89 -22.79
N ALA A 572 -79.11 33.85 -23.58
CA ALA A 572 -78.96 33.70 -25.02
C ALA A 572 -77.87 32.68 -25.40
N ASN A 573 -76.79 32.61 -24.62
CA ASN A 573 -75.60 31.80 -24.91
C ASN A 573 -75.62 30.41 -24.24
N ASN A 574 -76.76 29.70 -24.36
CA ASN A 574 -77.07 28.40 -23.75
C ASN A 574 -76.37 28.19 -22.38
N SER A 575 -77.05 28.60 -21.30
CA SER A 575 -76.51 28.56 -19.94
C SER A 575 -75.94 27.20 -19.55
N GLU A 576 -76.58 26.09 -19.98
CA GLU A 576 -76.18 24.75 -19.54
C GLU A 576 -74.84 24.32 -20.13
N LEU A 577 -74.61 24.54 -21.44
CA LEU A 577 -73.29 24.34 -22.05
C LEU A 577 -72.23 25.30 -21.50
N SER A 578 -72.63 26.48 -21.01
CA SER A 578 -71.72 27.43 -20.39
C SER A 578 -71.31 27.02 -18.97
N PHE A 579 -72.20 26.43 -18.17
CA PHE A 579 -71.86 25.86 -16.86
C PHE A 579 -71.07 24.55 -16.98
N LEU A 580 -71.43 23.66 -17.91
CA LEU A 580 -70.65 22.44 -18.18
C LEU A 580 -69.22 22.74 -18.61
N LEU A 581 -69.01 23.77 -19.45
CA LEU A 581 -67.67 24.22 -19.83
C LEU A 581 -66.87 24.81 -18.66
N LEU A 582 -67.52 25.50 -17.71
CA LEU A 582 -66.83 26.00 -16.51
C LEU A 582 -66.45 24.87 -15.56
N LEU A 583 -67.32 23.86 -15.41
CA LEU A 583 -67.03 22.64 -14.64
C LEU A 583 -65.90 21.82 -15.29
N SER A 584 -65.84 21.71 -16.62
CA SER A 584 -64.71 21.03 -17.26
C SER A 584 -63.41 21.80 -17.09
N LEU A 585 -63.45 23.14 -17.13
CA LEU A 585 -62.25 23.97 -16.92
C LEU A 585 -61.74 23.91 -15.47
N THR A 586 -62.59 23.84 -14.43
CA THR A 586 -62.11 23.61 -13.06
C THR A 586 -61.42 22.24 -12.94
N LEU A 587 -61.98 21.20 -13.56
CA LEU A 587 -61.40 19.85 -13.56
C LEU A 587 -60.09 19.78 -14.37
N CYS A 588 -59.97 20.50 -15.49
CA CYS A 588 -58.71 20.63 -16.25
C CYS A 588 -57.60 21.34 -15.46
N PHE A 589 -57.93 22.32 -14.61
CA PHE A 589 -56.94 22.90 -13.68
C PHE A 589 -56.54 21.90 -12.59
N LEU A 590 -57.51 21.24 -11.97
CA LEU A 590 -57.24 20.28 -10.88
C LEU A 590 -56.51 19.02 -11.34
N CYS A 591 -56.74 18.53 -12.57
CA CYS A 591 -56.05 17.33 -13.06
C CYS A 591 -54.54 17.51 -13.15
N SER A 592 -54.04 18.74 -13.35
CA SER A 592 -52.60 19.03 -13.38
C SER A 592 -51.88 18.71 -12.06
N LEU A 593 -52.58 18.73 -10.92
CA LEU A 593 -52.00 18.36 -9.62
C LEU A 593 -51.70 16.86 -9.52
N THR A 594 -52.37 16.01 -10.30
CA THR A 594 -52.10 14.55 -10.33
C THR A 594 -50.75 14.18 -10.95
N PHE A 595 -50.03 15.15 -11.49
CA PHE A 595 -48.71 15.00 -12.09
C PHE A 595 -47.57 15.32 -11.10
N ILE A 596 -47.87 15.87 -9.92
CA ILE A 596 -46.88 16.39 -8.95
C ILE A 596 -46.86 15.50 -7.70
N GLY A 597 -45.66 15.21 -7.20
CA GLY A 597 -45.42 14.30 -6.06
C GLY A 597 -44.76 12.98 -6.46
N ARG A 598 -44.66 12.07 -5.49
CA ARG A 598 -43.96 10.79 -5.66
C ARG A 598 -44.80 9.82 -6.51
N PRO A 599 -44.26 9.20 -7.57
CA PRO A 599 -45.01 8.27 -8.39
C PRO A 599 -45.39 7.00 -7.61
N SER A 600 -46.63 6.57 -7.82
CA SER A 600 -47.24 5.35 -7.29
C SER A 600 -48.13 4.76 -8.38
N GLU A 601 -48.52 3.48 -8.27
CA GLU A 601 -49.37 2.81 -9.25
C GLU A 601 -50.66 3.60 -9.54
N TRP A 602 -51.38 4.00 -8.49
CA TRP A 602 -52.58 4.83 -8.59
C TRP A 602 -52.32 6.20 -9.21
N SER A 603 -51.21 6.86 -8.87
CA SER A 603 -50.84 8.17 -9.43
C SER A 603 -50.54 8.07 -10.93
N CYS A 604 -49.74 7.07 -11.34
CA CYS A 604 -49.39 6.85 -12.75
C CYS A 604 -50.62 6.51 -13.60
N MET A 605 -51.55 5.68 -13.10
CA MET A 605 -52.80 5.38 -13.80
C MET A 605 -53.74 6.58 -13.91
N LEU A 606 -53.87 7.39 -12.85
CA LEU A 606 -54.80 8.53 -12.81
C LEU A 606 -54.33 9.70 -13.70
N ARG A 607 -53.03 10.01 -13.69
CA ARG A 607 -52.38 11.14 -14.36
C ARG A 607 -52.92 11.43 -15.77
N HIS A 608 -52.60 10.56 -16.73
CA HIS A 608 -52.93 10.81 -18.14
C HIS A 608 -54.40 10.51 -18.47
N THR A 609 -55.07 9.64 -17.70
CA THR A 609 -56.47 9.28 -17.95
C THR A 609 -57.44 10.38 -17.49
N ALA A 610 -57.19 11.00 -16.33
CA ALA A 610 -57.93 12.18 -15.86
C ALA A 610 -57.72 13.39 -16.77
N PHE A 611 -56.48 13.63 -17.21
CA PHE A 611 -56.17 14.62 -18.24
C PHE A 611 -57.01 14.39 -19.51
N GLY A 612 -56.97 13.19 -20.09
CA GLY A 612 -57.66 12.93 -21.36
C GLY A 612 -59.18 13.10 -21.28
N ILE A 613 -59.81 12.57 -20.23
CA ILE A 613 -61.27 12.65 -20.03
C ILE A 613 -61.72 14.10 -19.81
N THR A 614 -61.00 14.88 -19.00
CA THR A 614 -61.37 16.29 -18.72
C THR A 614 -61.18 17.19 -19.94
N PHE A 615 -60.11 17.01 -20.71
CA PHE A 615 -59.86 17.77 -21.93
C PHE A 615 -60.88 17.47 -23.03
N VAL A 616 -61.27 16.20 -23.24
CA VAL A 616 -62.34 15.87 -24.18
C VAL A 616 -63.67 16.50 -23.75
N LEU A 617 -64.06 16.43 -22.47
CA LEU A 617 -65.27 17.08 -21.98
C LEU A 617 -65.26 18.60 -22.28
N CYS A 618 -64.12 19.25 -22.06
CA CYS A 618 -63.94 20.67 -22.33
C CYS A 618 -64.06 21.00 -23.83
N ILE A 619 -63.35 20.28 -24.70
CA ILE A 619 -63.39 20.50 -26.16
C ILE A 619 -64.78 20.20 -26.71
N SER A 620 -65.43 19.12 -26.27
CA SER A 620 -66.80 18.77 -26.67
C SER A 620 -67.81 19.86 -26.29
N CYS A 621 -67.66 20.51 -25.14
CA CYS A 621 -68.49 21.65 -24.76
C CYS A 621 -68.26 22.87 -25.67
N VAL A 622 -67.02 23.18 -26.06
CA VAL A 622 -66.72 24.27 -27.01
C VAL A 622 -67.19 23.94 -28.43
N LEU A 623 -67.05 22.68 -28.87
CA LEU A 623 -67.56 22.17 -30.15
C LEU A 623 -69.09 22.33 -30.22
N GLY A 624 -69.80 21.92 -29.16
CA GLY A 624 -71.25 22.12 -29.05
C GLY A 624 -71.65 23.59 -29.15
N LYS A 625 -70.95 24.50 -28.46
CA LYS A 625 -71.20 25.95 -28.55
C LYS A 625 -70.87 26.52 -29.94
N THR A 626 -69.84 26.01 -30.60
CA THR A 626 -69.45 26.40 -31.97
C THR A 626 -70.52 25.99 -32.98
N ILE A 627 -71.07 24.78 -32.86
CA ILE A 627 -72.18 24.31 -33.72
C ILE A 627 -73.45 25.14 -33.45
N VAL A 628 -73.77 25.48 -32.19
CA VAL A 628 -74.90 26.38 -31.87
C VAL A 628 -74.77 27.74 -32.56
N VAL A 629 -73.58 28.34 -32.57
CA VAL A 629 -73.33 29.60 -33.30
C VAL A 629 -73.56 29.43 -34.80
N LEU A 630 -73.03 28.37 -35.42
CA LEU A 630 -73.23 28.10 -36.86
C LEU A 630 -74.71 27.85 -37.22
N MET A 631 -75.45 27.12 -36.38
CA MET A 631 -76.86 26.80 -36.60
C MET A 631 -77.76 28.03 -36.42
N ALA A 632 -77.44 28.93 -35.48
CA ALA A 632 -78.18 30.17 -35.28
C ALA A 632 -78.19 31.06 -36.55
N PHE A 633 -77.08 31.12 -37.29
CA PHE A 633 -77.03 31.82 -38.58
C PHE A 633 -77.66 31.01 -39.73
N ARG A 634 -77.48 29.68 -39.79
CA ARG A 634 -78.16 28.85 -40.81
C ARG A 634 -79.68 28.99 -40.75
N ALA A 635 -80.25 29.10 -39.55
CA ALA A 635 -81.68 29.27 -39.33
C ALA A 635 -82.24 30.65 -39.77
N THR A 636 -81.41 31.64 -40.11
CA THR A 636 -81.88 32.92 -40.67
C THR A 636 -82.02 32.91 -42.20
N LEU A 637 -81.65 31.82 -42.87
CA LEU A 637 -81.86 31.63 -44.30
C LEU A 637 -83.26 31.02 -44.56
N PRO A 638 -84.06 31.58 -45.49
CA PRO A 638 -85.40 31.07 -45.77
C PRO A 638 -85.36 29.63 -46.31
N GLY A 639 -86.25 28.77 -45.79
CA GLY A 639 -86.42 27.39 -46.25
C GLY A 639 -85.66 26.31 -45.48
N SER A 640 -84.87 26.63 -44.45
CA SER A 640 -84.11 25.61 -43.69
C SER A 640 -84.76 25.25 -42.34
N ASN A 641 -85.04 23.94 -42.13
CA ASN A 641 -85.74 23.43 -40.92
C ASN A 641 -84.76 22.96 -39.82
N VAL A 642 -83.49 23.34 -39.91
CA VAL A 642 -82.36 22.70 -39.19
C VAL A 642 -82.42 22.92 -37.67
N MET A 643 -83.01 24.03 -37.22
CA MET A 643 -83.14 24.37 -35.80
C MET A 643 -83.95 23.33 -35.00
N LYS A 644 -84.85 22.57 -35.64
CA LYS A 644 -85.60 21.47 -35.00
C LYS A 644 -84.73 20.24 -34.70
N TRP A 645 -83.64 20.02 -35.44
CA TRP A 645 -82.82 18.81 -35.34
C TRP A 645 -81.72 18.92 -34.25
N PHE A 646 -81.25 20.13 -33.94
CA PHE A 646 -80.12 20.36 -33.03
C PHE A 646 -80.51 21.05 -31.71
N GLY A 647 -81.57 20.54 -31.07
CA GLY A 647 -82.07 21.06 -29.78
C GLY A 647 -81.12 20.86 -28.59
N THR A 648 -81.45 21.45 -27.44
CA THR A 648 -80.64 21.40 -26.21
C THR A 648 -80.37 19.97 -25.70
N THR A 649 -81.34 19.07 -25.82
CA THR A 649 -81.16 17.64 -25.48
C THR A 649 -80.12 16.97 -26.38
N GLN A 650 -80.12 17.29 -27.67
CA GLN A 650 -79.17 16.74 -28.64
C GLN A 650 -77.74 17.26 -28.40
N GLN A 651 -77.60 18.52 -27.98
CA GLN A 651 -76.33 19.11 -27.57
C GLN A 651 -75.76 18.40 -26.34
N ARG A 652 -76.59 18.09 -25.32
CA ARG A 652 -76.18 17.28 -24.16
C ARG A 652 -75.75 15.88 -24.56
N LEU A 653 -76.54 15.18 -25.38
CA LEU A 653 -76.22 13.83 -25.86
C LEU A 653 -74.91 13.80 -26.67
N SER A 654 -74.65 14.81 -27.52
CA SER A 654 -73.42 14.91 -28.29
C SER A 654 -72.18 15.09 -27.40
N VAL A 655 -72.24 15.94 -26.36
CA VAL A 655 -71.13 16.09 -25.41
C VAL A 655 -70.86 14.77 -24.68
N VAL A 656 -71.91 14.13 -24.15
CA VAL A 656 -71.80 12.85 -23.44
C VAL A 656 -71.23 11.75 -24.35
N ALA A 657 -71.66 11.67 -25.60
CA ALA A 657 -71.18 10.66 -26.56
C ALA A 657 -69.68 10.81 -26.87
N PHE A 658 -69.19 12.02 -27.13
CA PHE A 658 -67.76 12.25 -27.35
C PHE A 658 -66.92 11.93 -26.10
N THR A 659 -67.40 12.27 -24.90
CA THR A 659 -66.71 11.87 -23.66
C THR A 659 -66.75 10.36 -23.40
N LEU A 660 -67.83 9.67 -23.77
CA LEU A 660 -67.95 8.21 -23.60
C LEU A 660 -66.88 7.48 -24.44
N ILE A 661 -66.64 7.94 -25.67
CA ILE A 661 -65.59 7.40 -26.55
C ILE A 661 -64.21 7.52 -25.88
N GLN A 662 -63.90 8.68 -25.29
CA GLN A 662 -62.64 8.86 -24.55
C GLN A 662 -62.53 7.98 -23.30
N VAL A 663 -63.63 7.79 -22.56
CA VAL A 663 -63.66 6.89 -21.40
C VAL A 663 -63.39 5.44 -21.84
N LEU A 664 -63.98 4.98 -22.95
CA LEU A 664 -63.71 3.65 -23.50
C LEU A 664 -62.25 3.47 -23.93
N ILE A 665 -61.63 4.47 -24.58
CA ILE A 665 -60.20 4.45 -24.93
C ILE A 665 -59.33 4.33 -23.66
N CYS A 666 -59.65 5.09 -22.60
CA CYS A 666 -58.93 5.02 -21.32
C CYS A 666 -59.09 3.66 -20.63
N ILE A 667 -60.29 3.07 -20.64
CA ILE A 667 -60.54 1.73 -20.08
C ILE A 667 -59.71 0.68 -20.81
N VAL A 668 -59.72 0.66 -22.15
CA VAL A 668 -58.94 -0.29 -22.96
C VAL A 668 -57.44 -0.15 -22.67
N TRP A 669 -56.92 1.08 -22.59
CA TRP A 669 -55.51 1.31 -22.25
C TRP A 669 -55.15 0.76 -20.85
N LEU A 670 -55.95 1.09 -19.83
CA LEU A 670 -55.72 0.60 -18.46
C LEU A 670 -55.84 -0.93 -18.33
N THR A 671 -56.71 -1.58 -19.11
CA THR A 671 -56.85 -3.05 -19.06
C THR A 671 -55.77 -3.81 -19.83
N VAL A 672 -55.20 -3.22 -20.88
CA VAL A 672 -54.21 -3.90 -21.74
C VAL A 672 -52.77 -3.64 -21.26
N SER A 673 -52.45 -2.41 -20.84
CA SER A 673 -51.10 -2.02 -20.44
C SER A 673 -51.14 -0.72 -19.60
N PRO A 674 -51.51 -0.79 -18.31
CA PRO A 674 -51.60 0.39 -17.46
C PRO A 674 -50.22 1.04 -17.23
N PRO A 675 -50.15 2.37 -17.06
CA PRO A 675 -48.92 3.06 -16.65
C PRO A 675 -48.48 2.65 -15.24
N PHE A 676 -47.17 2.46 -15.04
CA PHE A 676 -46.60 1.92 -13.79
C PHE A 676 -45.35 2.70 -13.34
N PRO A 677 -45.04 2.74 -12.02
CA PRO A 677 -43.86 3.43 -11.51
C PRO A 677 -42.56 2.68 -11.86
N LEU A 678 -41.55 3.39 -12.35
CA LEU A 678 -40.25 2.85 -12.76
C LEU A 678 -39.10 3.58 -12.04
N LYS A 679 -38.10 2.80 -11.58
CA LYS A 679 -36.78 3.30 -11.17
C LYS A 679 -35.85 3.32 -12.39
N ASN A 680 -35.57 4.49 -12.94
CA ASN A 680 -34.58 4.64 -14.01
C ASN A 680 -33.17 4.76 -13.38
N LEU A 681 -32.35 3.72 -13.58
CA LEU A 681 -31.00 3.55 -13.01
C LEU A 681 -29.87 3.68 -14.05
N LYS A 682 -30.20 4.03 -15.31
CA LYS A 682 -29.25 4.01 -16.43
C LYS A 682 -28.77 5.40 -16.85
N GLU A 683 -29.56 6.43 -16.59
CA GLU A 683 -29.38 7.76 -17.18
C GLU A 683 -28.38 8.62 -16.40
N PHE A 684 -28.34 8.49 -15.07
CA PHE A 684 -27.37 9.12 -14.18
C PHE A 684 -26.75 8.06 -13.26
N LYS A 685 -25.44 8.17 -12.98
CA LYS A 685 -24.69 7.12 -12.25
C LYS A 685 -24.80 7.24 -10.74
N ASP A 686 -24.99 8.45 -10.26
CA ASP A 686 -25.04 8.92 -8.88
C ASP A 686 -26.46 8.90 -8.27
N LYS A 687 -27.51 8.96 -9.09
CA LYS A 687 -28.90 9.18 -8.68
C LYS A 687 -29.86 8.10 -9.19
N ILE A 688 -31.05 8.05 -8.60
CA ILE A 688 -32.18 7.23 -9.06
C ILE A 688 -33.30 8.19 -9.54
N ILE A 689 -33.71 8.12 -10.80
CA ILE A 689 -34.90 8.88 -11.24
C ILE A 689 -36.14 8.01 -11.03
N LEU A 690 -37.18 8.56 -10.40
CA LEU A 690 -38.48 7.93 -10.22
C LEU A 690 -39.49 8.50 -11.23
N GLU A 691 -39.97 7.66 -12.14
CA GLU A 691 -40.82 8.05 -13.27
C GLU A 691 -42.09 7.19 -13.33
N CYS A 692 -43.09 7.63 -14.10
CA CYS A 692 -44.20 6.78 -14.52
C CYS A 692 -43.93 6.31 -15.96
N ALA A 693 -43.68 5.02 -16.15
CA ALA A 693 -43.62 4.42 -17.49
C ALA A 693 -45.03 4.36 -18.09
N LEU A 694 -45.18 4.73 -19.37
CA LEU A 694 -46.47 4.83 -20.06
C LEU A 694 -47.22 3.49 -20.25
N GLY A 695 -46.56 2.34 -19.98
CA GLY A 695 -47.09 1.01 -20.26
C GLY A 695 -47.14 0.72 -21.77
N SER A 696 -48.16 1.28 -22.43
CA SER A 696 -48.31 1.27 -23.90
C SER A 696 -48.26 2.69 -24.46
N ALA A 697 -47.23 2.97 -25.26
CA ALA A 697 -47.13 4.21 -26.03
C ALA A 697 -48.30 4.38 -27.01
N VAL A 698 -48.84 3.27 -27.56
CA VAL A 698 -50.00 3.28 -28.46
C VAL A 698 -51.25 3.78 -27.74
N GLY A 699 -51.45 3.41 -26.47
CA GLY A 699 -52.54 3.91 -25.64
C GLY A 699 -52.47 5.42 -25.40
N PHE A 700 -51.29 5.91 -25.01
CA PHE A 700 -51.03 7.34 -24.81
C PHE A 700 -51.28 8.16 -26.09
N TRP A 701 -50.73 7.72 -27.24
CA TRP A 701 -50.94 8.40 -28.52
C TRP A 701 -52.38 8.30 -29.04
N ALA A 702 -53.15 7.27 -28.69
CA ALA A 702 -54.57 7.18 -29.01
C ALA A 702 -55.40 8.23 -28.23
N VAL A 703 -55.09 8.45 -26.95
CA VAL A 703 -55.71 9.51 -26.12
C VAL A 703 -55.40 10.90 -26.71
N LEU A 704 -54.12 11.22 -26.94
CA LEU A 704 -53.73 12.50 -27.53
C LEU A 704 -54.28 12.69 -28.96
N GLY A 705 -54.32 11.63 -29.77
CA GLY A 705 -54.85 11.67 -31.13
C GLY A 705 -56.34 11.99 -31.18
N TYR A 706 -57.15 11.44 -30.26
CA TYR A 706 -58.58 11.75 -30.19
C TYR A 706 -58.84 13.20 -29.74
N ILE A 707 -58.09 13.68 -28.74
CA ILE A 707 -58.10 15.10 -28.31
C ILE A 707 -57.75 16.02 -29.48
N GLY A 708 -56.68 15.71 -30.22
CA GLY A 708 -56.24 16.48 -31.38
C GLY A 708 -57.27 16.49 -32.52
N LEU A 709 -57.92 15.36 -32.80
CA LEU A 709 -58.98 15.25 -33.81
C LEU A 709 -60.19 16.13 -33.46
N LEU A 710 -60.65 16.08 -32.20
CA LEU A 710 -61.75 16.93 -31.74
C LEU A 710 -61.35 18.42 -31.72
N ALA A 711 -60.13 18.76 -31.33
CA ALA A 711 -59.62 20.12 -31.35
C ALA A 711 -59.56 20.69 -32.79
N MET A 712 -59.05 19.91 -33.75
CA MET A 712 -58.99 20.31 -35.16
C MET A 712 -60.38 20.46 -35.77
N LEU A 713 -61.32 19.56 -35.48
CA LEU A 713 -62.72 19.69 -35.90
C LEU A 713 -63.35 20.98 -35.32
N CYS A 714 -63.13 21.26 -34.04
CA CYS A 714 -63.62 22.47 -33.39
C CYS A 714 -62.98 23.74 -33.98
N PHE A 715 -61.67 23.73 -34.27
CA PHE A 715 -60.95 24.84 -34.89
C PHE A 715 -61.46 25.12 -36.31
N LEU A 716 -61.68 24.11 -37.13
CA LEU A 716 -62.24 24.26 -38.49
C LEU A 716 -63.65 24.87 -38.47
N LEU A 717 -64.53 24.39 -37.58
CA LEU A 717 -65.88 24.93 -37.44
C LEU A 717 -65.88 26.38 -36.87
N ALA A 718 -64.99 26.67 -35.91
CA ALA A 718 -64.82 28.03 -35.38
C ALA A 718 -64.28 28.99 -36.46
N PHE A 719 -63.30 28.54 -37.25
CA PHE A 719 -62.75 29.29 -38.40
C PHE A 719 -63.86 29.68 -39.37
N LEU A 720 -64.74 28.75 -39.73
CA LEU A 720 -65.89 29.02 -40.61
C LEU A 720 -66.86 30.04 -39.99
N ALA A 721 -67.10 29.97 -38.68
CA ALA A 721 -67.96 30.91 -37.97
C ALA A 721 -67.43 32.37 -37.96
N ARG A 722 -66.14 32.62 -38.23
CA ARG A 722 -65.57 33.97 -38.31
C ARG A 722 -66.05 34.81 -39.50
N LYS A 723 -66.60 34.19 -40.55
CA LYS A 723 -67.05 34.90 -41.78
C LYS A 723 -68.48 35.48 -41.67
N LEU A 724 -69.10 35.41 -40.50
CA LEU A 724 -70.49 35.81 -40.27
C LEU A 724 -70.56 37.27 -39.77
N PRO A 725 -71.51 38.09 -40.28
CA PRO A 725 -71.55 39.53 -40.00
C PRO A 725 -71.91 39.85 -38.54
N ASP A 726 -71.28 40.90 -38.00
CA ASP A 726 -71.29 41.20 -36.57
C ASP A 726 -72.61 41.73 -36.01
N ASN A 727 -73.13 41.02 -35.00
CA ASN A 727 -73.74 41.64 -33.82
C ASN A 727 -73.14 41.10 -32.50
N PHE A 728 -72.45 39.95 -32.52
CA PHE A 728 -71.72 39.39 -31.38
C PHE A 728 -70.36 38.82 -31.83
N ASN A 729 -69.26 39.36 -31.29
CA ASN A 729 -67.88 38.92 -31.57
C ASN A 729 -67.53 37.48 -31.08
N GLU A 730 -68.50 36.70 -30.62
CA GLU A 730 -68.30 35.45 -29.89
C GLU A 730 -67.55 34.38 -30.71
N ALA A 731 -67.87 34.23 -32.00
CA ALA A 731 -67.15 33.31 -32.90
C ALA A 731 -65.65 33.62 -33.01
N LYS A 732 -65.26 34.90 -32.95
CA LYS A 732 -63.86 35.33 -33.04
C LYS A 732 -63.08 34.93 -31.79
N PHE A 733 -63.67 35.11 -30.61
CA PHE A 733 -63.07 34.70 -29.33
C PHE A 733 -62.92 33.18 -29.22
N ILE A 734 -63.93 32.40 -29.63
CA ILE A 734 -63.86 30.93 -29.66
C ILE A 734 -62.77 30.44 -30.64
N THR A 735 -62.62 31.10 -31.80
CA THR A 735 -61.56 30.73 -32.74
C THR A 735 -60.17 31.07 -32.19
N PHE A 736 -60.01 32.21 -31.52
CA PHE A 736 -58.73 32.60 -30.91
C PHE A 736 -58.34 31.66 -29.77
N SER A 737 -59.30 31.21 -28.94
CA SER A 737 -59.04 30.24 -27.88
C SER A 737 -58.61 28.88 -28.42
N MET A 738 -59.22 28.41 -29.52
CA MET A 738 -58.83 27.17 -30.19
C MET A 738 -57.51 27.29 -30.96
N LEU A 739 -57.15 28.48 -31.44
CA LEU A 739 -55.83 28.74 -32.03
C LEU A 739 -54.72 28.60 -30.97
N ILE A 740 -54.91 29.19 -29.79
CA ILE A 740 -53.99 29.04 -28.66
C ILE A 740 -53.86 27.56 -28.27
N PHE A 741 -54.98 26.85 -28.14
CA PHE A 741 -54.99 25.43 -27.83
C PHE A 741 -54.14 24.61 -28.81
N CYS A 742 -54.41 24.71 -30.11
CA CYS A 742 -53.66 23.96 -31.12
C CYS A 742 -52.16 24.33 -31.14
N ALA A 743 -51.82 25.61 -30.96
CA ALA A 743 -50.42 26.04 -30.92
C ALA A 743 -49.66 25.41 -29.74
N VAL A 744 -50.23 25.43 -28.53
CA VAL A 744 -49.61 24.84 -27.33
C VAL A 744 -49.35 23.34 -27.51
N TRP A 745 -50.34 22.57 -28.00
CA TRP A 745 -50.18 21.12 -28.17
C TRP A 745 -49.24 20.73 -29.33
N ILE A 746 -49.08 21.57 -30.36
CA ILE A 746 -48.04 21.38 -31.38
C ILE A 746 -46.65 21.61 -30.79
N THR A 747 -46.46 22.62 -29.94
CA THR A 747 -45.16 22.89 -29.28
C THR A 747 -44.81 21.91 -28.16
N PHE A 748 -45.81 21.27 -27.54
CA PHE A 748 -45.63 20.27 -26.47
C PHE A 748 -44.84 19.04 -26.95
N ILE A 749 -45.18 18.50 -28.13
CA ILE A 749 -44.63 17.23 -28.63
C ILE A 749 -43.08 17.21 -28.68
N PRO A 750 -42.40 18.16 -29.37
CA PRO A 750 -40.93 18.17 -29.39
C PRO A 750 -40.32 18.47 -28.01
N ALA A 751 -40.94 19.34 -27.22
CA ALA A 751 -40.44 19.72 -25.90
C ALA A 751 -40.49 18.54 -24.90
N TYR A 752 -41.54 17.72 -24.97
CA TYR A 752 -41.68 16.50 -24.16
C TYR A 752 -40.58 15.48 -24.49
N VAL A 753 -40.34 15.21 -25.78
CA VAL A 753 -39.33 14.25 -26.24
C VAL A 753 -37.90 14.71 -25.94
N SER A 754 -37.65 16.03 -25.87
CA SER A 754 -36.32 16.58 -25.58
C SER A 754 -35.98 16.69 -24.07
N SER A 755 -36.93 16.43 -23.17
CA SER A 755 -36.78 16.74 -21.74
C SER A 755 -36.70 15.48 -20.87
N PRO A 756 -35.56 15.14 -20.25
CA PRO A 756 -35.42 13.95 -19.42
C PRO A 756 -36.06 14.12 -18.02
N GLY A 757 -36.38 13.00 -17.37
CA GLY A 757 -36.77 12.97 -15.96
C GLY A 757 -37.95 13.89 -15.60
N LYS A 758 -37.84 14.54 -14.44
CA LYS A 758 -38.87 15.45 -13.90
C LYS A 758 -39.23 16.64 -14.81
N PHE A 759 -38.38 17.00 -15.77
CA PHE A 759 -38.67 18.09 -16.72
C PHE A 759 -39.74 17.72 -17.75
N SER A 760 -39.82 16.45 -18.18
CA SER A 760 -40.89 15.96 -19.07
C SER A 760 -42.30 16.23 -18.50
N VAL A 761 -42.44 15.98 -17.20
CA VAL A 761 -43.69 16.11 -16.44
C VAL A 761 -44.09 17.59 -16.29
N ALA A 762 -43.11 18.45 -15.99
CA ALA A 762 -43.32 19.90 -15.90
C ALA A 762 -43.78 20.53 -17.23
N VAL A 763 -43.25 20.06 -18.36
CA VAL A 763 -43.66 20.48 -19.70
C VAL A 763 -45.10 20.08 -20.02
N GLU A 764 -45.54 18.89 -19.61
CA GLU A 764 -46.93 18.44 -19.77
C GLU A 764 -47.91 19.26 -18.91
N ILE A 765 -47.56 19.53 -17.65
CA ILE A 765 -48.34 20.42 -16.76
C ILE A 765 -48.46 21.83 -17.37
N PHE A 766 -47.36 22.39 -17.90
CA PHE A 766 -47.37 23.71 -18.52
C PHE A 766 -48.32 23.77 -19.73
N ALA A 767 -48.32 22.76 -20.60
CA ALA A 767 -49.22 22.66 -21.75
C ALA A 767 -50.71 22.58 -21.33
N ILE A 768 -51.00 21.81 -20.27
CA ILE A 768 -52.34 21.72 -19.65
C ILE A 768 -52.81 23.09 -19.13
N LEU A 769 -51.97 23.77 -18.34
CA LEU A 769 -52.32 25.06 -17.73
C LEU A 769 -52.50 26.15 -18.79
N ALA A 770 -51.56 26.30 -19.73
CA ALA A 770 -51.63 27.30 -20.80
C ALA A 770 -52.90 27.14 -21.67
N SER A 771 -53.24 25.90 -22.02
CA SER A 771 -54.48 25.57 -22.76
C SER A 771 -55.74 25.99 -21.98
N THR A 772 -55.79 25.66 -20.69
CA THR A 772 -56.96 25.89 -19.84
C THR A 772 -57.16 27.38 -19.54
N PHE A 773 -56.08 28.13 -19.28
CA PHE A 773 -56.11 29.59 -19.18
C PHE A 773 -56.55 30.25 -20.50
N GLY A 774 -56.04 29.79 -21.65
CA GLY A 774 -56.45 30.32 -22.96
C GLY A 774 -57.97 30.20 -23.22
N LEU A 775 -58.55 29.04 -22.90
CA LEU A 775 -59.99 28.81 -23.00
C LEU A 775 -60.79 29.70 -22.03
N LEU A 776 -60.38 29.79 -20.77
CA LEU A 776 -61.02 30.65 -19.76
C LEU A 776 -61.02 32.13 -20.16
N ILE A 777 -59.84 32.66 -20.47
CA ILE A 777 -59.60 34.08 -20.74
C ILE A 777 -60.42 34.52 -21.96
N CYS A 778 -60.33 33.78 -23.06
CA CYS A 778 -60.97 34.16 -24.30
C CYS A 778 -62.49 34.01 -24.27
N ILE A 779 -63.04 32.93 -23.71
CA ILE A 779 -64.48 32.63 -23.79
C ILE A 779 -65.31 33.37 -22.74
N PHE A 780 -64.76 33.60 -21.54
CA PHE A 780 -65.54 34.10 -20.40
C PHE A 780 -65.19 35.51 -19.92
N ILE A 781 -63.93 35.97 -19.98
CA ILE A 781 -63.58 37.32 -19.49
C ILE A 781 -64.31 38.44 -20.27
N PRO A 782 -64.42 38.41 -21.63
CA PRO A 782 -65.23 39.40 -22.35
C PRO A 782 -66.69 39.46 -21.90
N LYS A 783 -67.26 38.32 -21.46
CA LYS A 783 -68.63 38.25 -20.96
C LYS A 783 -68.75 38.78 -19.53
N CYS A 784 -67.80 38.44 -18.65
CA CYS A 784 -67.71 38.99 -17.30
C CYS A 784 -67.56 40.52 -17.32
N TYR A 785 -66.70 41.03 -18.20
CA TYR A 785 -66.50 42.47 -18.43
C TYR A 785 -67.82 43.16 -18.81
N ILE A 786 -68.61 42.60 -19.74
CA ILE A 786 -69.89 43.20 -20.11
C ILE A 786 -70.92 43.10 -18.98
N ILE A 787 -70.98 41.99 -18.24
CA ILE A 787 -71.93 41.80 -17.14
C ILE A 787 -71.65 42.74 -15.95
N LEU A 788 -70.38 43.00 -15.63
CA LEU A 788 -69.98 43.78 -14.45
C LEU A 788 -69.71 45.26 -14.74
N LEU A 789 -69.07 45.60 -15.86
CA LEU A 789 -68.58 46.96 -16.16
C LEU A 789 -69.33 47.65 -17.30
N LYS A 790 -70.21 46.92 -18.03
CA LYS A 790 -71.04 47.46 -19.12
C LYS A 790 -72.50 46.99 -19.10
N PRO A 791 -73.23 47.14 -17.97
CA PRO A 791 -74.61 46.66 -17.82
C PRO A 791 -75.59 47.30 -18.82
N GLU A 792 -75.31 48.49 -19.36
CA GLU A 792 -76.14 49.15 -20.38
C GLU A 792 -76.26 48.33 -21.68
N LYS A 793 -75.28 47.45 -21.95
CA LYS A 793 -75.28 46.53 -23.09
C LYS A 793 -76.01 45.20 -22.80
N ASN A 794 -76.43 44.95 -21.56
CA ASN A 794 -77.08 43.71 -21.12
C ASN A 794 -78.62 43.77 -21.22
N THR A 795 -79.16 44.40 -22.28
CA THR A 795 -80.60 44.59 -22.50
C THR A 795 -81.04 44.07 -23.86
N LYS A 796 -82.23 43.43 -23.95
CA LYS A 796 -82.77 42.89 -25.22
C LYS A 796 -82.75 43.91 -26.37
N LYS A 797 -83.05 45.18 -26.06
CA LYS A 797 -83.15 46.29 -27.03
C LYS A 797 -81.81 46.66 -27.69
N ASN A 798 -80.68 46.26 -27.10
CA ASN A 798 -79.34 46.43 -27.64
C ASN A 798 -78.77 45.14 -28.28
N MET A 799 -79.50 44.01 -28.23
CA MET A 799 -79.10 42.73 -28.84
C MET A 799 -79.75 42.48 -30.21
N MET A 800 -80.87 43.16 -30.48
CA MET A 800 -81.57 43.12 -31.77
C MET A 800 -81.42 44.51 -32.39
N GLY A 801 -80.52 44.64 -33.39
CA GLY A 801 -80.20 45.91 -34.02
C GLY A 801 -81.43 46.61 -34.62
N LYS A 802 -81.46 47.95 -34.55
CA LYS A 802 -82.58 48.76 -35.04
C LYS A 802 -82.84 48.53 -36.53
N VAL A 803 -84.08 48.20 -36.89
CA VAL A 803 -84.61 48.35 -38.25
C VAL A 803 -85.39 49.66 -38.32
N ALA A 804 -85.07 50.51 -39.29
CA ALA A 804 -85.81 51.73 -39.65
C ALA A 804 -85.62 52.02 -41.16
N PRO A 805 -86.57 52.70 -41.84
CA PRO A 805 -86.69 52.62 -43.30
C PRO A 805 -85.87 53.64 -44.13
N LYS A 806 -85.89 53.44 -45.45
CA LYS A 806 -85.28 54.29 -46.51
C LYS A 806 -85.88 55.71 -46.54
N TYR A 807 -85.07 56.71 -46.93
CA TYR A 807 -85.28 57.61 -48.10
C TYR A 807 -84.14 58.67 -48.18
N GLY A 808 -83.94 59.31 -49.35
CA GLY A 808 -83.09 60.50 -49.51
C GLY A 808 -81.84 60.35 -50.40
N LYS A 809 -81.52 61.37 -51.21
CA LYS A 809 -80.36 61.43 -52.14
C LYS A 809 -79.33 62.48 -51.67
N LEU A 810 -78.04 62.25 -52.02
CA LEU A 810 -76.94 63.14 -52.51
C LEU A 810 -77.07 64.70 -52.43
N PRO A 811 -75.96 65.52 -52.54
CA PRO A 811 -74.52 65.20 -52.77
C PRO A 811 -73.44 66.16 -52.10
N LEU A 812 -72.17 66.06 -52.57
CA LEU A 812 -71.09 67.09 -52.71
C LEU A 812 -69.95 67.35 -51.64
N ARG A 813 -68.72 66.91 -52.01
CA ARG A 813 -67.48 67.71 -52.34
C ARG A 813 -66.45 68.20 -51.26
N GLY A 814 -65.16 67.82 -51.44
CA GLY A 814 -63.91 68.41 -50.85
C GLY A 814 -62.93 67.34 -50.29
N ARG A 815 -61.64 67.16 -50.70
CA ARG A 815 -60.39 67.98 -50.68
C ARG A 815 -59.88 68.31 -49.25
N HIS A 816 -58.59 68.22 -48.85
CA HIS A 816 -57.31 68.12 -49.59
C HIS A 816 -56.13 67.45 -48.79
N LEU A 817 -54.94 67.47 -49.42
CA LEU A 817 -53.57 67.02 -49.01
C LEU A 817 -52.97 67.88 -47.85
N ARG A 818 -51.85 67.57 -47.15
CA ARG A 818 -50.51 67.08 -47.61
C ARG A 818 -49.83 65.98 -46.74
N LYS A 819 -48.57 66.16 -46.29
CA LYS A 819 -47.48 65.13 -46.40
C LYS A 819 -46.15 65.56 -45.69
N ASN A 820 -45.50 64.65 -44.94
CA ASN A 820 -44.07 64.62 -44.46
C ASN A 820 -43.58 65.81 -43.58
N ARG A 821 -42.39 65.85 -42.92
CA ARG A 821 -41.10 65.09 -42.93
C ARG A 821 -40.41 65.13 -41.52
N ALA A 822 -39.15 64.68 -41.34
CA ALA A 822 -38.43 64.56 -40.04
C ALA A 822 -36.94 65.00 -40.08
N GLN A 823 -36.28 65.30 -38.93
CA GLN A 823 -34.86 64.96 -38.54
C GLN A 823 -34.27 65.78 -37.34
N GLY A 824 -33.20 65.23 -36.70
CA GLY A 824 -32.27 65.91 -35.74
C GLY A 824 -32.55 65.71 -34.23
N GLY A 825 -31.59 65.61 -33.29
CA GLY A 825 -30.10 65.64 -33.32
C GLY A 825 -29.44 65.26 -31.96
N LYS A 826 -28.09 65.22 -31.86
CA LYS A 826 -27.23 64.87 -30.68
C LYS A 826 -26.38 66.12 -30.24
N PRO A 827 -25.65 66.21 -29.08
CA PRO A 827 -24.45 65.42 -28.74
C PRO A 827 -24.14 65.19 -27.21
N SER A 828 -22.94 65.54 -26.69
CA SER A 828 -22.15 64.70 -25.73
C SER A 828 -21.32 65.42 -24.62
N ALA A 829 -20.94 64.65 -23.57
CA ALA A 829 -19.69 64.67 -22.76
C ALA A 829 -19.42 65.62 -21.53
N SER A 830 -19.11 64.96 -20.38
CA SER A 830 -18.02 65.16 -19.38
C SER A 830 -17.74 66.48 -18.61
N THR A 831 -17.61 66.39 -17.27
CA THR A 831 -16.45 66.84 -16.40
C THR A 831 -16.72 66.59 -14.89
N GLY A 832 -15.73 66.80 -13.99
CA GLY A 832 -15.86 66.66 -12.52
C GLY A 832 -14.76 67.39 -11.70
N TRP A 833 -14.92 67.54 -10.37
CA TRP A 833 -14.07 68.39 -9.47
C TRP A 833 -13.90 67.83 -8.02
N LEU A 834 -13.03 68.45 -7.19
CA LEU A 834 -12.61 68.06 -5.80
C LEU A 834 -13.05 69.14 -4.74
N LYS A 835 -12.82 69.14 -3.41
CA LYS A 835 -11.99 68.43 -2.35
C LYS A 835 -12.79 68.57 -0.99
N ARG A 836 -12.43 68.35 0.30
CA ARG A 836 -11.33 68.00 1.27
C ARG A 836 -12.09 67.43 2.53
N GLY A 837 -11.59 66.71 3.54
CA GLY A 837 -10.26 66.22 3.99
C GLY A 837 -10.09 66.38 5.53
N GLU A 838 -9.15 65.65 6.16
CA GLU A 838 -8.75 65.69 7.61
C GLU A 838 -9.76 65.08 8.65
N GLY A 839 -9.35 64.43 9.75
CA GLY A 839 -8.01 63.91 10.14
C GLY A 839 -7.86 63.39 11.61
N GLY A 840 -7.09 62.30 11.82
CA GLY A 840 -6.50 61.85 13.11
C GLY A 840 -7.40 61.24 14.21
N VAL A 841 -6.90 60.67 15.34
CA VAL A 841 -5.59 60.05 15.68
C VAL A 841 -5.65 59.28 17.05
N ARG A 842 -5.16 58.01 17.12
CA ARG A 842 -4.59 57.26 18.31
C ARG A 842 -5.46 57.07 19.61
N GLU A 843 -5.14 56.24 20.63
CA GLU A 843 -4.09 55.20 20.89
C GLU A 843 -4.47 54.18 22.00
N SER A 844 -3.74 53.03 22.08
CA SER A 844 -3.32 52.28 23.30
C SER A 844 -4.37 51.72 24.30
N LYS A 845 -4.12 50.74 25.19
CA LYS A 845 -3.11 49.66 25.43
C LYS A 845 -3.83 48.62 26.36
N ALA A 846 -3.69 47.30 26.21
CA ALA A 846 -2.53 46.41 26.39
C ALA A 846 -2.09 46.15 27.84
N VAL A 847 -1.72 44.89 28.10
CA VAL A 847 -0.88 44.40 29.21
C VAL A 847 -0.01 43.24 28.66
N ARG A 848 1.04 42.78 29.36
CA ARG A 848 2.00 41.79 28.80
C ARG A 848 2.82 41.10 29.89
N GLU A 849 2.52 39.82 30.14
CA GLU A 849 3.18 39.00 31.15
C GLU A 849 3.92 37.79 30.53
N GLN A 850 4.53 36.93 31.35
CA GLN A 850 5.90 36.46 31.08
C GLN A 850 6.27 35.14 31.77
N GLY A 851 7.13 34.35 31.13
CA GLY A 851 7.84 33.20 31.72
C GLY A 851 9.14 32.93 30.96
N GLN A 852 10.22 32.54 31.64
CA GLN A 852 11.56 32.42 31.06
C GLN A 852 12.26 31.13 31.54
N GLU A 853 13.00 30.50 30.62
CA GLU A 853 14.35 29.95 30.80
C GLU A 853 14.83 29.52 32.20
N GLU A 854 15.24 28.25 32.33
CA GLU A 854 16.33 27.87 33.25
C GLU A 854 17.23 26.78 32.63
N ARG A 855 18.47 26.67 33.14
CA ARG A 855 19.57 25.90 32.57
C ARG A 855 20.44 25.35 33.70
N GLN A 856 20.45 24.03 33.93
CA GLN A 856 21.29 23.41 34.97
C GLN A 856 22.23 22.33 34.43
N THR A 857 23.50 22.46 34.79
CA THR A 857 24.59 21.51 34.54
C THR A 857 24.73 20.57 35.74
N LYS A 858 24.80 19.24 35.54
CA LYS A 858 25.19 18.30 36.63
C LYS A 858 25.84 17.00 36.15
N GLN A 859 27.15 17.10 35.90
CA GLN A 859 28.18 16.24 36.50
C GLN A 859 27.90 14.73 36.70
N LYS A 860 28.16 13.96 35.64
CA LYS A 860 28.99 12.73 35.61
C LYS A 860 28.92 11.76 36.81
N THR A 861 28.21 10.64 36.60
CA THR A 861 28.48 9.32 37.22
C THR A 861 28.55 8.26 36.12
N TYR A 862 29.17 7.11 36.38
CA TYR A 862 29.70 6.21 35.34
C TYR A 862 29.18 4.76 35.55
N SER A 863 28.20 4.32 34.77
CA SER A 863 27.64 2.95 34.82
C SER A 863 26.76 2.62 33.59
N ASP A 864 26.88 1.38 33.13
CA ASP A 864 25.89 0.57 32.39
C ASP A 864 25.41 1.01 30.99
N CYS A 865 26.17 0.60 29.96
CA CYS A 865 25.67 0.47 28.59
C CYS A 865 24.71 -0.74 28.48
N ASN A 866 23.41 -0.48 28.39
CA ASN A 866 22.37 -1.52 28.35
C ASN A 866 22.22 -2.15 26.95
N VAL A 867 23.08 -3.11 26.61
CA VAL A 867 22.92 -3.96 25.41
C VAL A 867 21.86 -5.03 25.68
N ALA A 868 20.76 -5.02 24.93
CA ALA A 868 19.65 -5.94 25.12
C ALA A 868 19.90 -7.28 24.39
N VAL A 869 20.75 -8.11 24.99
CA VAL A 869 21.17 -9.41 24.44
C VAL A 869 20.07 -10.47 24.57
N LEU A 870 19.84 -11.25 23.51
CA LEU A 870 18.98 -12.43 23.50
C LEU A 870 19.82 -13.72 23.42
N ASN A 871 19.67 -14.59 24.41
CA ASN A 871 20.29 -15.92 24.45
C ASN A 871 19.50 -16.91 23.57
N VAL A 872 20.19 -17.69 22.74
CA VAL A 872 19.60 -18.87 22.06
C VAL A 872 19.98 -20.13 22.86
N HIS A 873 19.14 -20.53 23.82
CA HIS A 873 19.41 -21.71 24.65
C HIS A 873 19.44 -23.02 23.83
N GLN A 874 20.33 -23.93 24.23
CA GLN A 874 20.48 -25.29 23.69
C GLN A 874 19.48 -26.24 24.36
#